data_AF-A0AAD5SFM0-F1
#
_entry.id   AF-A0AAD5SFM0-F1
#
_cell.length_a   1.000
_cell.length_b   1.000
_cell.length_c   1.000
_cell.angle_alpha   90.00
_cell.angle_beta   90.00
_cell.angle_gamma   90.00
#
_symmetry.space_group_name_H-M   'P 1'
#
loop_
_entity.id
_entity.type
_entity.pdbx_description
1 polymer ?
#
loop_
_entity_poly.entity_id
_entity_poly.type
_entity_poly.pdbx_seq_one_letter_code
_entity_poly.pdbx_strand_id
1 'polypeptide(L)'
;MATSAQLNASLYLADTDAPICRLDVKKHFDSLSDKEAKYAHYISQASWAATKALATTVSPEAPQLYDLFIELFTDPATANGPRRLHKDLTAWKEKSGVSEQVWTYFLEYAAQTLNNLGNYKSFGDTKFIPRLSASDFTKILQHSSIPTAHPLFQKLQERIYALTPESQLLIGFPAEGHITGYYSPNIGKQDVALVQSFLEKNNISPLNTRLFKSDSDGSYEVKIASAQISQPPKEYSWEGHKIVVTYGDFSEDMKSVAENLKKAGEFAANENQRKMMEAYVESFETGSIEAHKESQRHWIRDVGPTVESNIGYIETYRDPAGVRAEWEGFVAVVNKDMTKKFEKLVDGAPSFVPRLPWPKEFEKDKFNRPDFTSLEVLTFATSGTPPAGINIPNYDDIRQTFGFKNVSLGNVLNAKAAKEKVTFIRQEDLALYEKLRGEAFEVQVGLHELLGHGTGKLLQEESAGKFNFDEKNPPVNPLTGKPVTSWYKPGETWGSVFKATAASYEECRAESVAMFLCVDREILNIFGFKTKEEQDDIIYICYLQMARAGLLSMEFYDPKSRKWGQAHMQARFAILQVFLNAGLVEIRPTTSAAGNDLEIHLDRSKILSHGLPAVSAFLTELQIHKATADAENGVKFYEKWTGVPEGWMGWRDIVISRKQPRKVFLQGNTRVDEEGRVVLKEYEVGLEGFIESFVERAR
;
A
#
# COMPACT_ATOMS: atom_id res chain seq x y z
N MET A 1 30.90 25.57 -15.34
CA MET A 1 31.16 24.18 -14.89
C MET A 1 30.66 24.08 -13.47
N ALA A 2 29.46 23.55 -13.27
CA ALA A 2 28.97 23.25 -11.94
C ALA A 2 29.76 22.05 -11.42
N THR A 3 30.43 22.21 -10.28
CA THR A 3 31.03 21.10 -9.53
C THR A 3 29.95 20.05 -9.28
N SER A 4 30.08 18.87 -9.89
CA SER A 4 29.22 17.73 -9.57
C SER A 4 29.36 17.46 -8.07
N ALA A 5 28.26 17.55 -7.34
CA ALA A 5 28.23 17.04 -5.97
C ALA A 5 28.66 15.57 -6.04
N GLN A 6 29.70 15.20 -5.30
CA GLN A 6 30.21 13.84 -5.28
C GLN A 6 29.09 12.90 -4.84
N LEU A 7 28.70 11.94 -5.70
CA LEU A 7 27.63 10.98 -5.42
C LEU A 7 27.87 10.30 -4.08
N ASN A 8 26.92 10.44 -3.15
CA ASN A 8 27.01 9.76 -1.87
C ASN A 8 26.55 8.29 -2.03
N ALA A 9 27.50 7.41 -2.31
CA ALA A 9 27.28 5.98 -2.48
C ALA A 9 26.53 5.32 -1.31
N SER A 10 26.60 5.88 -0.09
CA SER A 10 25.93 5.31 1.08
C SER A 10 24.40 5.31 0.97
N LEU A 11 23.84 6.18 0.13
CA LEU A 11 22.39 6.28 -0.10
C LEU A 11 21.84 5.12 -0.94
N TYR A 12 22.71 4.44 -1.69
CA TYR A 12 22.36 3.33 -2.57
C TYR A 12 22.76 1.99 -1.97
N LEU A 13 23.20 1.93 -0.72
CA LEU A 13 23.47 0.64 -0.09
C LEU A 13 22.16 -0.01 0.34
N ALA A 14 22.11 -1.34 0.25
CA ALA A 14 21.05 -2.14 0.85
C ALA A 14 20.90 -1.76 2.34
N ASP A 15 19.66 -1.73 2.84
CA ASP A 15 19.40 -1.35 4.22
C ASP A 15 19.91 -2.45 5.16
N THR A 16 20.50 -2.06 6.29
CA THR A 16 20.91 -2.99 7.36
C THR A 16 19.85 -3.02 8.44
N ASP A 17 19.67 -4.18 9.08
CA ASP A 17 18.69 -4.39 10.15
C ASP A 17 17.26 -4.00 9.74
N ALA A 18 16.89 -4.27 8.48
CA ALA A 18 15.54 -4.04 7.98
C ALA A 18 14.53 -4.83 8.85
N PRO A 19 13.52 -4.17 9.45
CA PRO A 19 12.59 -4.86 10.33
C PRO A 19 11.73 -5.86 9.54
N ILE A 20 11.84 -7.16 9.86
CA ILE A 20 11.01 -8.22 9.29
C ILE A 20 9.79 -8.43 10.19
N CYS A 21 8.59 -8.27 9.64
CA CYS A 21 7.33 -8.46 10.34
C CYS A 21 6.56 -9.63 9.72
N ARG A 22 6.06 -10.55 10.54
CA ARG A 22 5.14 -11.59 10.05
C ARG A 22 3.78 -10.98 9.75
N LEU A 23 3.16 -11.40 8.64
CA LEU A 23 1.72 -11.21 8.43
C LEU A 23 0.96 -12.31 9.18
N ASP A 24 0.51 -11.99 10.38
CA ASP A 24 -0.26 -12.92 11.20
C ASP A 24 -1.65 -13.11 10.58
N VAL A 25 -1.88 -14.29 9.99
CA VAL A 25 -3.17 -14.66 9.35
C VAL A 25 -3.65 -16.05 9.77
N LYS A 26 -2.81 -16.84 10.43
CA LYS A 26 -3.07 -18.25 10.73
C LYS A 26 -4.39 -18.51 11.43
N LYS A 27 -4.72 -17.74 12.47
CA LYS A 27 -6.01 -17.87 13.19
C LYS A 27 -7.21 -17.73 12.24
N HIS A 28 -7.12 -16.82 11.27
CA HIS A 28 -8.18 -16.55 10.30
C HIS A 28 -8.20 -17.62 9.21
N PHE A 29 -7.03 -18.04 8.73
CA PHE A 29 -6.90 -19.14 7.77
C PHE A 29 -7.45 -20.46 8.33
N ASP A 30 -7.14 -20.81 9.58
CA ASP A 30 -7.61 -22.05 10.23
C ASP A 30 -9.14 -22.06 10.44
N SER A 31 -9.81 -20.91 10.30
CA SER A 31 -11.28 -20.81 10.36
C SER A 31 -11.99 -21.04 9.01
N LEU A 32 -11.23 -21.15 7.92
CA LEU A 32 -11.76 -21.42 6.59
C LEU A 32 -12.24 -22.87 6.47
N SER A 33 -13.34 -23.08 5.75
CA SER A 33 -13.69 -24.42 5.26
C SER A 33 -12.65 -24.92 4.25
N ASP A 34 -12.59 -26.24 4.02
CA ASP A 34 -11.70 -26.84 3.02
C ASP A 34 -11.91 -26.23 1.61
N LYS A 35 -13.16 -25.93 1.25
CA LYS A 35 -13.51 -25.25 0.00
C LYS A 35 -12.93 -23.83 -0.06
N GLU A 36 -13.13 -23.02 0.98
CA GLU A 36 -12.60 -21.66 1.05
C GLU A 36 -11.06 -21.64 1.07
N ALA A 37 -10.43 -22.59 1.77
CA ALA A 37 -8.98 -22.72 1.81
C ALA A 37 -8.40 -23.10 0.43
N LYS A 38 -9.07 -23.97 -0.34
CA LYS A 38 -8.72 -24.29 -1.73
C LYS A 38 -8.90 -23.10 -2.67
N TYR A 39 -10.00 -22.36 -2.52
CA TYR A 39 -10.21 -21.10 -3.25
C TYR A 39 -9.05 -20.11 -3.01
N ALA A 40 -8.75 -19.84 -1.73
CA ALA A 40 -7.64 -18.96 -1.33
C ALA A 40 -6.28 -19.46 -1.82
N HIS A 41 -6.03 -20.77 -1.77
CA HIS A 41 -4.79 -21.38 -2.24
C HIS A 41 -4.56 -21.11 -3.72
N TYR A 42 -5.51 -21.48 -4.58
CA TYR A 42 -5.30 -21.37 -6.03
C TYR A 42 -5.17 -19.91 -6.49
N ILE A 43 -5.88 -18.96 -5.88
CA ILE A 43 -5.70 -17.53 -6.20
C ILE A 43 -4.34 -17.03 -5.68
N SER A 44 -3.88 -17.50 -4.52
CA SER A 44 -2.53 -17.19 -4.03
C SER A 44 -1.45 -17.70 -4.98
N GLN A 45 -1.63 -18.90 -5.54
CA GLN A 45 -0.72 -19.46 -6.55
C GLN A 45 -0.79 -18.68 -7.87
N ALA A 46 -1.98 -18.29 -8.32
CA ALA A 46 -2.13 -17.43 -9.49
C ALA A 46 -1.43 -16.08 -9.29
N SER A 47 -1.58 -15.45 -8.13
CA SER A 47 -0.98 -14.15 -7.82
C SER A 47 0.54 -14.16 -7.95
N TRP A 48 1.18 -15.20 -7.40
CA TRP A 48 2.64 -15.37 -7.48
C TRP A 48 3.13 -16.04 -8.77
N ALA A 49 2.25 -16.61 -9.60
CA ALA A 49 2.66 -17.24 -10.86
C ALA A 49 3.31 -16.25 -11.83
N ALA A 50 2.96 -14.97 -11.78
CA ALA A 50 3.56 -13.91 -12.61
C ALA A 50 4.69 -13.12 -11.91
N THR A 51 5.38 -13.75 -10.93
CA THR A 51 6.52 -13.14 -10.24
C THR A 51 7.61 -12.69 -11.23
N LYS A 52 7.87 -13.45 -12.29
CA LYS A 52 8.88 -13.11 -13.30
C LYS A 52 8.44 -11.96 -14.20
N ALA A 53 7.18 -11.91 -14.62
CA ALA A 53 6.61 -10.76 -15.31
C ALA A 53 6.79 -9.48 -14.48
N LEU A 54 6.43 -9.55 -13.20
CA LEU A 54 6.58 -8.44 -12.24
C LEU A 54 8.05 -8.05 -12.02
N ALA A 55 8.97 -9.01 -11.86
CA ALA A 55 10.39 -8.71 -11.80
C ALA A 55 10.89 -8.03 -13.10
N THR A 56 10.37 -8.46 -14.25
CA THR A 56 10.76 -7.92 -15.55
C THR A 56 10.38 -6.46 -15.72
N THR A 57 9.24 -6.02 -15.15
CA THR A 57 8.81 -4.61 -15.22
C THR A 57 9.66 -3.70 -14.33
N VAL A 58 10.32 -4.24 -13.29
CA VAL A 58 11.23 -3.48 -12.40
C VAL A 58 12.49 -3.03 -13.13
N SER A 59 13.29 -3.98 -13.63
CA SER A 59 14.51 -3.71 -14.38
C SER A 59 14.88 -4.90 -15.28
N PRO A 60 15.68 -4.70 -16.34
CA PRO A 60 16.06 -5.78 -17.24
C PRO A 60 16.82 -6.94 -16.56
N GLU A 61 17.61 -6.65 -15.52
CA GLU A 61 18.37 -7.65 -14.75
C GLU A 61 17.57 -8.33 -13.63
N ALA A 62 16.45 -7.75 -13.19
CA ALA A 62 15.71 -8.21 -12.02
C ALA A 62 15.25 -9.68 -12.09
N PRO A 63 14.73 -10.21 -13.22
CA PRO A 63 14.37 -11.63 -13.33
C PRO A 63 15.56 -12.57 -13.12
N GLN A 64 16.73 -12.22 -13.66
CA GLN A 64 17.95 -13.01 -13.52
C GLN A 64 18.50 -12.94 -12.10
N LEU A 65 18.35 -11.80 -11.44
CA LEU A 65 18.76 -11.62 -10.05
C LEU A 65 17.82 -12.37 -9.08
N TYR A 66 16.51 -12.40 -9.36
CA TYR A 66 15.56 -13.24 -8.66
C TYR A 66 15.93 -14.72 -8.79
N ASP A 67 16.13 -15.19 -10.02
CA ASP A 67 16.51 -16.58 -10.29
C ASP A 67 17.84 -16.96 -9.60
N LEU A 68 18.84 -16.06 -9.61
CA LEU A 68 20.10 -16.26 -8.89
C LEU A 68 19.87 -16.60 -7.40
N PHE A 69 19.07 -15.80 -6.70
CA PHE A 69 18.84 -16.03 -5.27
C PHE A 69 17.95 -17.23 -5.00
N ILE A 70 16.89 -17.43 -5.79
CA ILE A 70 16.05 -18.63 -5.66
C ILE A 70 16.89 -19.89 -5.85
N GLU A 71 17.70 -19.96 -6.91
CA GLU A 71 18.57 -21.11 -7.16
C GLU A 71 19.58 -21.32 -6.03
N LEU A 72 20.29 -20.25 -5.64
CA LEU A 72 21.33 -20.30 -4.59
C LEU A 72 20.84 -20.88 -3.27
N PHE A 73 19.64 -20.48 -2.85
CA PHE A 73 19.09 -20.87 -1.57
C PHE A 73 18.22 -22.14 -1.66
N THR A 74 18.00 -22.70 -2.85
CA THR A 74 17.29 -23.98 -3.02
C THR A 74 18.20 -25.16 -2.68
N ASP A 75 17.73 -26.12 -1.88
CA ASP A 75 18.38 -27.42 -1.73
C ASP A 75 18.39 -28.14 -3.09
N PRO A 76 19.58 -28.47 -3.65
CA PRO A 76 19.68 -29.16 -4.94
C PRO A 76 18.85 -30.44 -5.03
N ALA A 77 18.65 -31.14 -3.91
CA ALA A 77 17.83 -32.36 -3.87
C ALA A 77 16.34 -32.11 -4.14
N THR A 78 15.89 -30.86 -4.05
CA THR A 78 14.49 -30.44 -4.22
C THR A 78 14.26 -29.54 -5.44
N ALA A 79 15.31 -29.25 -6.23
CA ALA A 79 15.26 -28.27 -7.31
C ALA A 79 14.27 -28.59 -8.45
N ASN A 80 13.93 -29.87 -8.65
CA ASN A 80 12.99 -30.34 -9.69
C ASN A 80 11.57 -30.61 -9.14
N GLY A 81 11.25 -30.15 -7.93
CA GLY A 81 9.97 -30.36 -7.28
C GLY A 81 9.63 -29.23 -6.31
N PRO A 82 8.85 -29.49 -5.24
CA PRO A 82 8.62 -28.52 -4.18
C PRO A 82 9.95 -28.13 -3.52
N ARG A 83 10.45 -26.95 -3.89
CA ARG A 83 11.73 -26.40 -3.42
C ARG A 83 11.73 -26.27 -1.91
N ARG A 84 12.90 -26.44 -1.31
CA ARG A 84 13.16 -26.21 0.12
C ARG A 84 14.43 -25.40 0.29
N LEU A 85 14.53 -24.67 1.39
CA LEU A 85 15.77 -23.95 1.74
C LEU A 85 16.94 -24.92 1.84
N HIS A 86 18.11 -24.48 1.39
CA HIS A 86 19.36 -25.19 1.52
C HIS A 86 19.61 -25.58 2.98
N LYS A 87 19.84 -26.88 3.22
CA LYS A 87 19.80 -27.49 4.56
C LYS A 87 20.86 -26.99 5.54
N ASP A 88 21.96 -26.41 5.05
CA ASP A 88 23.08 -26.00 5.90
C ASP A 88 23.71 -24.68 5.44
N LEU A 89 23.04 -23.56 5.72
CA LEU A 89 23.56 -22.21 5.48
C LEU A 89 24.79 -21.91 6.35
N THR A 90 24.88 -22.52 7.55
CA THR A 90 26.00 -22.33 8.48
C THR A 90 27.28 -22.94 7.91
N ALA A 91 27.25 -24.18 7.44
CA ALA A 91 28.42 -24.80 6.82
C ALA A 91 28.80 -24.12 5.49
N TRP A 92 27.82 -23.60 4.73
CA TRP A 92 28.13 -22.82 3.52
C TRP A 92 28.91 -21.56 3.86
N LYS A 93 28.44 -20.80 4.85
CA LYS A 93 29.16 -19.63 5.37
C LYS A 93 30.56 -19.99 5.88
N GLU A 94 30.69 -21.01 6.73
CA GLU A 94 31.99 -21.45 7.26
C GLU A 94 32.99 -21.79 6.16
N LYS A 95 32.54 -22.52 5.12
CA LYS A 95 33.37 -22.85 3.95
C LYS A 95 33.80 -21.63 3.15
N SER A 96 32.94 -20.61 3.06
CA SER A 96 33.27 -19.38 2.34
C SER A 96 34.33 -18.52 3.04
N GLY A 97 34.56 -18.73 4.34
CA GLY A 97 35.56 -18.01 5.14
C GLY A 97 35.26 -16.52 5.34
N VAL A 98 34.04 -16.06 5.03
CA VAL A 98 33.62 -14.67 5.25
C VAL A 98 33.25 -14.43 6.71
N SER A 99 33.34 -13.18 7.17
CA SER A 99 32.92 -12.81 8.53
C SER A 99 31.40 -12.89 8.70
N GLU A 100 30.94 -12.94 9.95
CA GLU A 100 29.52 -12.85 10.30
C GLU A 100 28.83 -11.67 9.61
N GLN A 101 29.45 -10.48 9.71
CA GLN A 101 28.88 -9.25 9.15
C GLN A 101 28.75 -9.30 7.63
N VAL A 102 29.74 -9.86 6.92
CA VAL A 102 29.69 -10.02 5.47
C VAL A 102 28.61 -11.00 5.05
N TRP A 103 28.44 -12.08 5.82
CA TRP A 103 27.34 -13.03 5.61
C TRP A 103 25.98 -12.37 5.83
N THR A 104 25.82 -11.58 6.90
CA THR A 104 24.60 -10.80 7.14
C THR A 104 24.29 -9.86 5.99
N TYR A 105 25.28 -9.10 5.48
CA TYR A 105 25.08 -8.22 4.32
C TYR A 105 24.65 -8.97 3.05
N PHE A 106 25.12 -10.21 2.86
CA PHE A 106 24.69 -11.05 1.75
C PHE A 106 23.21 -11.44 1.90
N LEU A 107 22.81 -11.91 3.09
CA LEU A 107 21.42 -12.28 3.37
C LEU A 107 20.46 -11.07 3.31
N GLU A 108 20.88 -9.91 3.83
CA GLU A 108 20.09 -8.67 3.77
C GLU A 108 19.86 -8.20 2.34
N TYR A 109 20.89 -8.27 1.49
CA TYR A 109 20.76 -7.94 0.07
C TYR A 109 19.83 -8.92 -0.63
N ALA A 110 20.00 -10.23 -0.41
CA ALA A 110 19.13 -11.26 -0.97
C ALA A 110 17.66 -11.06 -0.55
N ALA A 111 17.39 -10.83 0.74
CA ALA A 111 16.04 -10.61 1.26
C ALA A 111 15.41 -9.34 0.68
N GLN A 112 16.15 -8.23 0.58
CA GLN A 112 15.65 -7.00 -0.03
C GLN A 112 15.38 -7.16 -1.53
N THR A 113 16.24 -7.89 -2.24
CA THR A 113 16.04 -8.19 -3.65
C THR A 113 14.80 -9.06 -3.89
N LEU A 114 14.63 -10.12 -3.09
CA LEU A 114 13.44 -10.97 -3.18
C LEU A 114 12.17 -10.20 -2.82
N ASN A 115 12.21 -9.35 -1.79
CA ASN A 115 11.08 -8.51 -1.41
C ASN A 115 10.66 -7.54 -2.52
N ASN A 116 11.61 -6.84 -3.13
CA ASN A 116 11.33 -5.84 -4.19
C ASN A 116 11.26 -6.45 -5.59
N LEU A 117 11.46 -7.77 -5.72
CA LEU A 117 11.57 -8.50 -6.98
C LEU A 117 12.60 -7.87 -7.94
N GLY A 118 13.69 -7.36 -7.39
CA GLY A 118 14.72 -6.61 -8.11
C GLY A 118 15.60 -5.80 -7.17
N ASN A 119 16.58 -5.08 -7.73
CA ASN A 119 17.53 -4.24 -6.99
C ASN A 119 17.15 -2.75 -6.98
N TYR A 120 15.85 -2.44 -7.10
CA TYR A 120 15.31 -1.08 -6.95
C TYR A 120 14.23 -1.11 -5.88
N LYS A 121 14.26 -0.14 -4.95
CA LYS A 121 13.27 -0.03 -3.86
C LYS A 121 11.93 0.33 -4.47
N SER A 122 10.88 -0.43 -4.19
CA SER A 122 9.54 -0.08 -4.67
C SER A 122 9.00 1.21 -4.05
N PHE A 123 9.48 1.53 -2.85
CA PHE A 123 9.25 2.85 -2.25
C PHE A 123 10.45 3.76 -2.46
N GLY A 124 10.35 4.61 -3.48
CA GLY A 124 11.36 5.61 -3.82
C GLY A 124 12.13 5.31 -5.11
N ASP A 125 11.86 4.19 -5.78
CA ASP A 125 12.34 3.85 -7.13
C ASP A 125 13.85 4.02 -7.34
N THR A 126 14.59 3.79 -6.26
CA THR A 126 16.04 3.97 -6.17
C THR A 126 16.74 2.63 -6.15
N LYS A 127 17.85 2.53 -6.88
CA LYS A 127 18.70 1.35 -6.87
C LYS A 127 19.27 1.12 -5.47
N PHE A 128 19.41 -0.14 -5.08
CA PHE A 128 20.23 -0.53 -3.94
C PHE A 128 21.26 -1.59 -4.33
N ILE A 129 22.47 -1.46 -3.81
CA ILE A 129 23.62 -2.31 -4.08
C ILE A 129 24.07 -3.05 -2.81
N PRO A 130 24.76 -4.19 -2.94
CA PRO A 130 25.23 -4.93 -1.78
C PRO A 130 26.28 -4.15 -0.99
N ARG A 131 26.28 -4.31 0.34
CA ARG A 131 27.32 -3.73 1.23
C ARG A 131 28.62 -4.52 1.24
N LEU A 132 28.54 -5.83 1.02
CA LEU A 132 29.71 -6.68 0.85
C LEU A 132 30.44 -6.35 -0.46
N SER A 133 31.74 -6.64 -0.51
CA SER A 133 32.52 -6.46 -1.73
C SER A 133 32.15 -7.52 -2.78
N ALA A 134 32.36 -7.22 -4.07
CA ALA A 134 32.19 -8.21 -5.14
C ALA A 134 33.11 -9.44 -4.97
N SER A 135 34.29 -9.26 -4.34
CA SER A 135 35.21 -10.36 -4.02
C SER A 135 34.62 -11.28 -2.95
N ASP A 136 34.03 -10.72 -1.90
CA ASP A 136 33.41 -11.54 -0.85
C ASP A 136 32.14 -12.22 -1.33
N PHE A 137 31.35 -11.54 -2.17
CA PHE A 137 30.20 -12.15 -2.85
C PHE A 137 30.67 -13.35 -3.68
N THR A 138 31.77 -13.19 -4.44
CA THR A 138 32.39 -14.28 -5.20
C THR A 138 32.82 -15.45 -4.33
N LYS A 139 33.48 -15.20 -3.19
CA LYS A 139 33.88 -16.25 -2.24
C LYS A 139 32.66 -17.05 -1.74
N ILE A 140 31.57 -16.36 -1.41
CA ILE A 140 30.31 -17.02 -1.01
C ILE A 140 29.84 -17.96 -2.13
N LEU A 141 29.77 -17.47 -3.37
CA LEU A 141 29.28 -18.25 -4.51
C LEU A 141 30.15 -19.46 -4.87
N GLN A 142 31.49 -19.35 -4.72
CA GLN A 142 32.42 -20.45 -5.00
C GLN A 142 32.16 -21.68 -4.13
N HIS A 143 31.57 -21.49 -2.95
CA HIS A 143 31.24 -22.55 -2.02
C HIS A 143 29.74 -22.92 -2.02
N SER A 144 28.96 -22.33 -2.93
CA SER A 144 27.54 -22.69 -3.11
C SER A 144 27.43 -24.07 -3.76
N SER A 145 26.34 -24.77 -3.48
CA SER A 145 26.03 -26.07 -4.10
C SER A 145 25.49 -25.95 -5.53
N ILE A 146 25.45 -24.74 -6.11
CA ILE A 146 24.78 -24.43 -7.37
C ILE A 146 25.83 -23.99 -8.41
N PRO A 147 26.23 -24.87 -9.34
CA PRO A 147 27.29 -24.58 -10.31
C PRO A 147 27.00 -23.40 -11.24
N THR A 148 25.72 -23.10 -11.50
CA THR A 148 25.27 -22.02 -12.39
C THR A 148 25.32 -20.64 -11.75
N ALA A 149 25.34 -20.56 -10.42
CA ALA A 149 25.20 -19.30 -9.71
C ALA A 149 26.41 -18.37 -9.90
N HIS A 150 27.63 -18.93 -9.87
CA HIS A 150 28.84 -18.12 -10.07
C HIS A 150 28.92 -17.52 -11.50
N PRO A 151 28.73 -18.30 -12.59
CA PRO A 151 28.61 -17.73 -13.94
C PRO A 151 27.49 -16.69 -14.10
N LEU A 152 26.34 -16.89 -13.46
CA LEU A 152 25.22 -15.94 -13.52
C LEU A 152 25.58 -14.63 -12.81
N PHE A 153 26.16 -14.70 -11.61
CA PHE A 153 26.63 -13.52 -10.90
C PHE A 153 27.70 -12.77 -11.69
N GLN A 154 28.68 -13.45 -12.30
CA GLN A 154 29.70 -12.79 -13.13
C GLN A 154 29.09 -11.94 -14.26
N LYS A 155 28.00 -12.42 -14.89
CA LYS A 155 27.27 -11.65 -15.92
C LYS A 155 26.56 -10.43 -15.34
N LEU A 156 26.09 -10.51 -14.10
CA LEU A 156 25.30 -9.47 -13.44
C LEU A 156 26.14 -8.50 -12.60
N GLN A 157 27.36 -8.88 -12.23
CA GLN A 157 28.18 -8.20 -11.21
C GLN A 157 28.34 -6.71 -11.51
N GLU A 158 28.66 -6.36 -12.75
CA GLU A 158 28.83 -4.96 -13.16
C GLU A 158 27.54 -4.17 -12.92
N ARG A 159 26.39 -4.71 -13.32
CA ARG A 159 25.08 -4.08 -13.09
C ARG A 159 24.70 -4.03 -11.62
N ILE A 160 25.00 -5.07 -10.84
CA ILE A 160 24.70 -5.13 -9.40
C ILE A 160 25.41 -3.99 -8.65
N TYR A 161 26.68 -3.72 -8.95
CA TYR A 161 27.49 -2.73 -8.24
C TYR A 161 27.59 -1.36 -8.93
N ALA A 162 27.08 -1.21 -10.16
CA ALA A 162 27.18 0.05 -10.91
C ALA A 162 26.47 1.21 -10.19
N LEU A 163 27.23 2.26 -9.91
CA LEU A 163 26.75 3.57 -9.47
C LEU A 163 26.79 4.63 -10.59
N THR A 164 27.31 4.25 -11.77
CA THR A 164 27.42 5.11 -12.94
C THR A 164 26.88 4.40 -14.18
N PRO A 165 26.15 5.09 -15.06
CA PRO A 165 25.75 6.50 -14.93
C PRO A 165 24.70 6.70 -13.81
N GLU A 166 24.74 7.86 -13.15
CA GLU A 166 23.83 8.17 -12.02
C GLU A 166 22.36 8.12 -12.41
N SER A 167 22.04 8.39 -13.69
CA SER A 167 20.69 8.29 -14.23
C SER A 167 20.10 6.88 -14.07
N GLN A 168 20.93 5.83 -14.17
CA GLN A 168 20.48 4.44 -14.02
C GLN A 168 20.28 4.05 -12.55
N LEU A 169 20.47 4.95 -11.58
CA LEU A 169 20.15 4.66 -10.18
C LEU A 169 18.67 4.89 -9.86
N LEU A 170 17.88 5.30 -10.84
CA LEU A 170 16.47 5.62 -10.73
C LEU A 170 15.65 4.90 -11.79
N ILE A 171 14.44 4.52 -11.43
CA ILE A 171 13.43 4.11 -12.41
C ILE A 171 12.86 5.36 -13.08
N GLY A 172 12.75 5.32 -14.41
CA GLY A 172 12.36 6.49 -15.20
C GLY A 172 12.42 6.25 -16.70
N PHE A 173 12.32 7.33 -17.48
CA PHE A 173 12.38 7.26 -18.95
C PHE A 173 13.76 6.81 -19.46
N PRO A 174 13.86 5.75 -20.27
CA PRO A 174 15.15 5.25 -20.73
C PRO A 174 15.92 6.23 -21.64
N ALA A 175 15.23 7.02 -22.47
CA ALA A 175 15.87 8.06 -23.27
C ALA A 175 16.54 9.17 -22.43
N GLU A 176 16.18 9.30 -21.15
CA GLU A 176 16.83 10.20 -20.19
C GLU A 176 17.97 9.51 -19.41
N GLY A 177 18.28 8.25 -19.76
CA GLY A 177 19.32 7.43 -19.15
C GLY A 177 18.87 6.65 -17.91
N HIS A 178 17.57 6.67 -17.58
CA HIS A 178 17.00 5.89 -16.48
C HIS A 178 16.72 4.43 -16.87
N ILE A 179 16.23 3.63 -15.92
CA ILE A 179 15.92 2.21 -16.13
C ILE A 179 14.41 1.97 -15.98
N THR A 180 13.86 1.06 -16.79
CA THR A 180 12.52 0.51 -16.59
C THR A 180 12.37 -0.77 -17.41
N GLY A 181 11.48 -1.66 -16.99
CA GLY A 181 11.12 -2.86 -17.74
C GLY A 181 9.98 -2.67 -18.74
N TYR A 182 9.27 -1.53 -18.70
CA TYR A 182 8.12 -1.23 -19.57
C TYR A 182 8.50 -0.81 -20.99
N TYR A 183 9.71 -0.29 -21.15
CA TYR A 183 10.17 0.39 -22.37
C TYR A 183 11.53 -0.11 -22.85
N SER A 184 11.76 -0.12 -24.16
CA SER A 184 13.11 -0.28 -24.71
C SER A 184 13.98 0.96 -24.45
N PRO A 185 15.33 0.82 -24.47
CA PRO A 185 16.26 1.90 -24.08
C PRO A 185 16.14 3.22 -24.85
N ASN A 186 15.59 3.16 -26.07
CA ASN A 186 15.46 4.27 -27.01
C ASN A 186 14.08 4.98 -26.97
N ILE A 187 13.21 4.62 -26.02
CA ILE A 187 11.90 5.25 -25.83
C ILE A 187 12.02 6.45 -24.89
N GLY A 188 11.50 7.60 -25.34
CA GLY A 188 11.29 8.80 -24.55
C GLY A 188 9.82 9.20 -24.47
N LYS A 189 9.57 10.34 -23.79
CA LYS A 189 8.21 10.87 -23.56
C LYS A 189 7.39 11.07 -24.84
N GLN A 190 8.03 11.53 -25.91
CA GLN A 190 7.35 11.77 -27.20
C GLN A 190 6.90 10.47 -27.87
N ASP A 191 7.73 9.42 -27.80
CA ASP A 191 7.37 8.10 -28.32
C ASP A 191 6.17 7.51 -27.58
N VAL A 192 6.17 7.65 -26.24
CA VAL A 192 5.04 7.20 -25.42
C VAL A 192 3.77 7.97 -25.76
N ALA A 193 3.84 9.29 -25.91
CA ALA A 193 2.68 10.11 -26.27
C ALA A 193 2.11 9.73 -27.66
N LEU A 194 2.99 9.50 -28.66
CA LEU A 194 2.58 9.06 -30.00
C LEU A 194 1.85 7.73 -29.94
N VAL A 195 2.44 6.72 -29.27
CA VAL A 195 1.82 5.40 -29.18
C VAL A 195 0.54 5.44 -28.32
N GLN A 196 0.51 6.26 -27.27
CA GLN A 196 -0.68 6.43 -26.44
C GLN A 196 -1.86 6.97 -27.25
N SER A 197 -1.64 7.98 -28.10
CA SER A 197 -2.69 8.52 -28.98
C SER A 197 -3.23 7.45 -29.96
N PHE A 198 -2.35 6.58 -30.46
CA PHE A 198 -2.73 5.42 -31.26
C PHE A 198 -3.60 4.44 -30.46
N LEU A 199 -3.18 4.08 -29.25
CA LEU A 199 -3.89 3.12 -28.39
C LEU A 199 -5.30 3.62 -28.07
N GLU A 200 -5.42 4.89 -27.68
CA GLU A 200 -6.71 5.55 -27.41
C GLU A 200 -7.62 5.55 -28.64
N LYS A 201 -7.10 5.90 -29.82
CA LYS A 201 -7.91 5.91 -31.05
C LYS A 201 -8.44 4.54 -31.45
N ASN A 202 -7.68 3.48 -31.14
CA ASN A 202 -8.01 2.11 -31.49
C ASN A 202 -8.70 1.35 -30.33
N ASN A 203 -9.04 2.02 -29.23
CA ASN A 203 -9.63 1.43 -28.03
C ASN A 203 -8.81 0.25 -27.48
N ILE A 204 -7.48 0.36 -27.52
CA ILE A 204 -6.56 -0.60 -26.91
C ILE A 204 -6.12 0.00 -25.57
N SER A 205 -6.37 -0.73 -24.47
CA SER A 205 -5.92 -0.26 -23.16
C SER A 205 -4.40 -0.40 -23.01
N PRO A 206 -3.69 0.61 -22.49
CA PRO A 206 -2.25 0.53 -22.24
C PRO A 206 -1.88 -0.31 -21.00
N LEU A 207 -2.84 -0.63 -20.12
CA LEU A 207 -2.56 -1.14 -18.77
C LEU A 207 -1.71 -2.41 -18.73
N ASN A 208 -1.98 -3.39 -19.59
CA ASN A 208 -1.24 -4.65 -19.67
C ASN A 208 -0.25 -4.69 -20.84
N THR A 209 0.36 -3.55 -21.17
CA THR A 209 1.25 -3.43 -22.34
C THR A 209 2.68 -3.05 -21.99
N ARG A 210 3.61 -3.43 -22.87
CA ARG A 210 4.98 -2.89 -22.94
C ARG A 210 5.26 -2.33 -24.33
N LEU A 211 6.18 -1.36 -24.40
CA LEU A 211 6.47 -0.65 -25.65
C LEU A 211 7.94 -0.73 -26.01
N PHE A 212 8.21 -1.23 -27.21
CA PHE A 212 9.55 -1.34 -27.77
C PHE A 212 9.65 -0.53 -29.05
N LYS A 213 10.80 0.06 -29.31
CA LYS A 213 11.11 0.76 -30.55
C LYS A 213 12.30 0.08 -31.22
N SER A 214 12.14 -0.23 -32.49
CA SER A 214 13.16 -0.85 -33.32
C SER A 214 14.23 0.17 -33.71
N ASP A 215 15.50 -0.17 -33.48
CA ASP A 215 16.63 0.65 -33.91
C ASP A 215 16.83 0.61 -35.44
N SER A 216 16.30 -0.40 -36.14
CA SER A 216 16.55 -0.56 -37.58
C SER A 216 15.69 0.35 -38.46
N ASP A 217 14.42 0.53 -38.07
CA ASP A 217 13.43 1.24 -38.90
C ASP A 217 12.55 2.22 -38.10
N GLY A 218 12.79 2.36 -36.79
CA GLY A 218 12.02 3.25 -35.92
C GLY A 218 10.57 2.80 -35.68
N SER A 219 10.22 1.57 -36.08
CA SER A 219 8.89 1.01 -35.82
C SER A 219 8.68 0.74 -34.33
N TYR A 220 7.42 0.83 -33.89
CA TYR A 220 7.03 0.52 -32.52
C TYR A 220 6.38 -0.86 -32.43
N GLU A 221 6.68 -1.59 -31.37
CA GLU A 221 6.01 -2.82 -31.00
C GLU A 221 5.32 -2.62 -29.64
N VAL A 222 4.00 -2.78 -29.62
CA VAL A 222 3.19 -2.83 -28.39
C VAL A 222 2.92 -4.28 -28.08
N LYS A 223 3.55 -4.79 -27.02
CA LYS A 223 3.36 -6.16 -26.53
C LYS A 223 2.24 -6.18 -25.50
N ILE A 224 1.22 -7.01 -25.74
CA ILE A 224 0.11 -7.24 -24.81
C ILE A 224 0.38 -8.52 -24.04
N ALA A 225 0.24 -8.46 -22.71
CA ALA A 225 0.38 -9.63 -21.86
C ALA A 225 -0.80 -10.61 -22.05
N SER A 226 -0.50 -11.85 -22.46
CA SER A 226 -1.49 -12.90 -22.67
C SER A 226 -0.86 -14.28 -22.70
N ALA A 227 -1.59 -15.33 -22.29
CA ALA A 227 -1.12 -16.71 -22.40
C ALA A 227 -1.09 -17.20 -23.85
N GLN A 228 -2.07 -16.77 -24.66
CA GLN A 228 -2.18 -17.16 -26.06
C GLN A 228 -1.19 -16.36 -26.92
N ILE A 229 -0.39 -17.10 -27.69
CA ILE A 229 0.60 -16.55 -28.64
C ILE A 229 0.08 -16.67 -30.09
N SER A 230 -1.07 -17.33 -30.29
CA SER A 230 -1.60 -17.66 -31.63
C SER A 230 -2.24 -16.48 -32.36
N GLN A 231 -2.43 -15.33 -31.70
CA GLN A 231 -2.95 -14.14 -32.37
C GLN A 231 -1.85 -13.54 -33.26
N PRO A 232 -2.07 -13.42 -34.59
CA PRO A 232 -1.06 -12.85 -35.46
C PRO A 232 -0.82 -11.38 -35.11
N PRO A 233 0.43 -10.89 -35.24
CA PRO A 233 0.73 -9.47 -35.08
C PRO A 233 -0.17 -8.61 -35.96
N LYS A 234 -0.71 -7.53 -35.40
CA LYS A 234 -1.52 -6.56 -36.14
C LYS A 234 -0.68 -5.34 -36.44
N GLU A 235 -0.49 -5.03 -37.71
CA GLU A 235 0.28 -3.88 -38.15
C GLU A 235 -0.62 -2.68 -38.45
N TYR A 236 -0.18 -1.50 -38.01
CA TYR A 236 -0.86 -0.23 -38.18
C TYR A 236 0.13 0.82 -38.68
N SER A 237 -0.39 1.79 -39.41
CA SER A 237 0.33 3.03 -39.74
C SER A 237 -0.31 4.16 -38.95
N TRP A 238 0.48 4.85 -38.13
CA TRP A 238 0.04 5.95 -37.28
C TRP A 238 1.06 7.08 -37.31
N GLU A 239 0.63 8.28 -37.70
CA GLU A 239 1.47 9.48 -37.76
C GLU A 239 2.85 9.25 -38.42
N GLY A 240 2.86 8.53 -39.55
CA GLY A 240 4.07 8.24 -40.33
C GLY A 240 4.95 7.12 -39.76
N HIS A 241 4.54 6.46 -38.67
CA HIS A 241 5.26 5.35 -38.06
C HIS A 241 4.50 4.03 -38.21
N LYS A 242 5.24 2.93 -38.32
CA LYS A 242 4.69 1.57 -38.24
C LYS A 242 4.55 1.19 -36.75
N ILE A 243 3.36 0.78 -36.34
CA ILE A 243 3.07 0.23 -35.02
C ILE A 243 2.59 -1.21 -35.18
N VAL A 244 3.25 -2.15 -34.50
CA VAL A 244 2.89 -3.58 -34.48
C VAL A 244 2.35 -3.91 -33.10
N VAL A 245 1.13 -4.42 -33.03
CA VAL A 245 0.54 -4.95 -31.78
C VAL A 245 0.75 -6.46 -31.76
N THR A 246 1.48 -6.94 -30.75
CA THR A 246 1.76 -8.37 -30.55
C THR A 246 1.17 -8.86 -29.24
N TYR A 247 0.85 -10.15 -29.18
CA TYR A 247 0.30 -10.85 -28.01
C TYR A 247 1.32 -11.87 -27.53
N GLY A 248 1.14 -12.39 -26.32
CA GLY A 248 2.03 -13.40 -25.75
C GLY A 248 3.14 -12.85 -24.86
N ASP A 249 3.08 -11.58 -24.45
CA ASP A 249 4.02 -11.08 -23.44
C ASP A 249 3.78 -11.85 -22.15
N PHE A 250 4.84 -12.40 -21.55
CA PHE A 250 4.76 -13.25 -20.37
C PHE A 250 3.85 -14.48 -20.52
N SER A 251 3.82 -15.12 -21.70
CA SER A 251 2.89 -16.20 -22.02
C SER A 251 2.86 -17.36 -21.02
N GLU A 252 4.01 -17.84 -20.57
CA GLU A 252 4.09 -18.95 -19.61
C GLU A 252 3.56 -18.54 -18.23
N ASP A 253 3.89 -17.32 -17.78
CA ASP A 253 3.40 -16.76 -16.53
C ASP A 253 1.86 -16.62 -16.58
N MET A 254 1.33 -15.98 -17.63
CA MET A 254 -0.12 -15.77 -17.81
C MET A 254 -0.89 -17.09 -17.97
N LYS A 255 -0.28 -18.10 -18.60
CA LYS A 255 -0.85 -19.44 -18.66
C LYS A 255 -0.97 -20.06 -17.27
N SER A 256 0.08 -19.98 -16.46
CA SER A 256 0.06 -20.49 -15.09
C SER A 256 -0.95 -19.75 -14.21
N VAL A 257 -1.08 -18.42 -14.37
CA VAL A 257 -2.14 -17.62 -13.73
C VAL A 257 -3.51 -18.18 -14.11
N ALA A 258 -3.81 -18.29 -15.41
CA ALA A 258 -5.11 -18.75 -15.92
C ALA A 258 -5.46 -20.17 -15.43
N GLU A 259 -4.50 -21.10 -15.45
CA GLU A 259 -4.70 -22.47 -14.96
C GLU A 259 -5.04 -22.52 -13.46
N ASN A 260 -4.40 -21.69 -12.64
CA ASN A 260 -4.69 -21.61 -11.21
C ASN A 260 -6.04 -20.92 -10.95
N LEU A 261 -6.38 -19.84 -11.66
CA LEU A 261 -7.68 -19.18 -11.50
C LEU A 261 -8.85 -20.06 -11.98
N LYS A 262 -8.63 -20.87 -13.02
CA LYS A 262 -9.62 -21.87 -13.46
C LYS A 262 -9.91 -22.88 -12.34
N LYS A 263 -8.86 -23.38 -11.67
CA LYS A 263 -9.02 -24.25 -10.48
C LYS A 263 -9.69 -23.52 -9.33
N ALA A 264 -9.36 -22.25 -9.08
CA ALA A 264 -10.03 -21.45 -8.06
C ALA A 264 -11.54 -21.34 -8.33
N GLY A 265 -11.95 -21.17 -9.59
CA GLY A 265 -13.36 -21.14 -9.99
C GLY A 265 -14.18 -22.37 -9.56
N GLU A 266 -13.58 -23.55 -9.49
CA GLU A 266 -14.23 -24.79 -9.01
C GLU A 266 -14.61 -24.72 -7.52
N PHE A 267 -13.89 -23.88 -6.75
CA PHE A 267 -14.09 -23.70 -5.31
C PHE A 267 -14.80 -22.37 -4.95
N ALA A 268 -15.33 -21.64 -5.95
CA ALA A 268 -16.06 -20.40 -5.74
C ALA A 268 -17.25 -20.58 -4.77
N ALA A 269 -17.44 -19.63 -3.84
CA ALA A 269 -18.52 -19.68 -2.86
C ALA A 269 -19.88 -19.33 -3.47
N ASN A 270 -19.90 -18.50 -4.51
CA ASN A 270 -21.10 -18.04 -5.18
C ASN A 270 -20.87 -17.80 -6.69
N GLU A 271 -21.95 -17.46 -7.39
CA GLU A 271 -21.95 -17.25 -8.83
C GLU A 271 -21.13 -16.02 -9.27
N ASN A 272 -21.09 -14.97 -8.45
CA ASN A 272 -20.27 -13.78 -8.76
C ASN A 272 -18.78 -14.15 -8.75
N GLN A 273 -18.32 -14.90 -7.75
CA GLN A 273 -16.94 -15.39 -7.69
C GLN A 273 -16.60 -16.31 -8.86
N ARG A 274 -17.51 -17.21 -9.25
CA ARG A 274 -17.31 -18.10 -10.40
C ARG A 274 -17.13 -17.30 -11.69
N LYS A 275 -18.05 -16.37 -11.99
CA LYS A 275 -17.98 -15.50 -13.17
C LYS A 275 -16.78 -14.57 -13.16
N MET A 276 -16.42 -14.06 -11.97
CA MET A 276 -15.21 -13.27 -11.78
C MET A 276 -13.96 -14.07 -12.17
N MET A 277 -13.83 -15.33 -11.71
CA MET A 277 -12.72 -16.20 -12.10
C MET A 277 -12.72 -16.50 -13.60
N GLU A 278 -13.88 -16.76 -14.21
CA GLU A 278 -14.00 -16.99 -15.65
C GLU A 278 -13.54 -15.78 -16.48
N ALA A 279 -13.95 -14.58 -16.08
CA ALA A 279 -13.54 -13.33 -16.74
C ALA A 279 -12.05 -13.01 -16.53
N TYR A 280 -11.47 -13.33 -15.36
CA TYR A 280 -10.02 -13.25 -15.17
C TYR A 280 -9.27 -14.22 -16.07
N VAL A 281 -9.72 -15.48 -16.17
CA VAL A 281 -9.13 -16.49 -17.06
C VAL A 281 -9.16 -16.00 -18.49
N GLU A 282 -10.30 -15.51 -18.98
CA GLU A 282 -10.39 -14.94 -20.34
C GLU A 282 -9.43 -13.77 -20.54
N SER A 283 -9.35 -12.86 -19.57
CA SER A 283 -8.44 -11.71 -19.64
C SER A 283 -6.98 -12.13 -19.75
N PHE A 284 -6.51 -13.06 -18.92
CA PHE A 284 -5.10 -13.48 -18.94
C PHE A 284 -4.79 -14.45 -20.07
N GLU A 285 -5.77 -15.21 -20.57
CA GLU A 285 -5.57 -16.02 -21.77
C GLU A 285 -5.45 -15.16 -23.03
N THR A 286 -6.29 -14.14 -23.18
CA THR A 286 -6.44 -13.36 -24.43
C THR A 286 -5.73 -12.01 -24.42
N GLY A 287 -5.41 -11.46 -23.25
CA GLY A 287 -4.92 -10.09 -23.06
C GLY A 287 -6.00 -9.02 -23.03
N SER A 288 -7.29 -9.39 -22.94
CA SER A 288 -8.42 -8.45 -22.97
C SER A 288 -8.61 -7.72 -21.63
N ILE A 289 -8.42 -6.40 -21.62
CA ILE A 289 -8.75 -5.55 -20.47
C ILE A 289 -10.28 -5.42 -20.28
N GLU A 290 -11.09 -5.53 -21.32
CA GLU A 290 -12.55 -5.52 -21.15
C GLU A 290 -13.05 -6.76 -20.41
N ALA A 291 -12.40 -7.92 -20.59
CA ALA A 291 -12.65 -9.11 -19.77
C ALA A 291 -12.22 -8.88 -18.30
N HIS A 292 -11.10 -8.20 -18.06
CA HIS A 292 -10.70 -7.79 -16.71
C HIS A 292 -11.72 -6.83 -16.08
N LYS A 293 -12.25 -5.88 -16.85
CA LYS A 293 -13.32 -4.99 -16.38
C LYS A 293 -14.60 -5.76 -16.05
N GLU A 294 -14.93 -6.83 -16.78
CA GLU A 294 -16.06 -7.70 -16.43
C GLU A 294 -15.82 -8.45 -15.12
N SER A 295 -14.61 -8.95 -14.88
CA SER A 295 -14.29 -9.57 -13.59
C SER A 295 -14.44 -8.57 -12.44
N GLN A 296 -14.04 -7.31 -12.62
CA GLN A 296 -14.25 -6.24 -11.63
C GLN A 296 -15.73 -5.93 -11.40
N ARG A 297 -16.57 -5.95 -12.45
CA ARG A 297 -18.02 -5.78 -12.32
C ARG A 297 -18.66 -6.88 -11.49
N HIS A 298 -18.20 -8.13 -11.63
CA HIS A 298 -18.64 -9.23 -10.77
C HIS A 298 -18.07 -9.13 -9.35
N TRP A 299 -16.82 -8.70 -9.22
CA TRP A 299 -16.14 -8.54 -7.94
C TRP A 299 -16.81 -7.50 -7.03
N ILE A 300 -17.24 -6.36 -7.55
CA ILE A 300 -17.96 -5.33 -6.77
C ILE A 300 -19.31 -5.87 -6.26
N ARG A 301 -19.97 -6.73 -7.04
CA ARG A 301 -21.25 -7.35 -6.66
C ARG A 301 -21.08 -8.48 -5.64
N ASP A 302 -19.86 -8.97 -5.44
CA ASP A 302 -19.55 -9.97 -4.40
C ASP A 302 -19.38 -9.28 -3.05
N VAL A 303 -20.49 -9.03 -2.36
CA VAL A 303 -20.52 -8.30 -1.08
C VAL A 303 -20.24 -9.24 0.09
N GLY A 304 -19.23 -8.89 0.91
CA GLY A 304 -18.87 -9.61 2.14
C GLY A 304 -18.40 -11.08 1.97
N PRO A 305 -17.51 -11.42 1.00
CA PRO A 305 -17.02 -12.79 0.86
C PRO A 305 -16.14 -13.20 2.05
N THR A 306 -16.10 -14.48 2.43
CA THR A 306 -15.15 -14.94 3.47
C THR A 306 -13.69 -14.73 3.04
N VAL A 307 -13.39 -14.99 1.76
CA VAL A 307 -12.09 -14.81 1.14
C VAL A 307 -12.23 -13.73 0.09
N GLU A 308 -11.61 -12.58 0.32
CA GLU A 308 -11.59 -11.45 -0.59
C GLU A 308 -10.30 -11.47 -1.41
N SER A 309 -10.38 -11.13 -2.69
CA SER A 309 -9.24 -11.22 -3.60
C SER A 309 -9.38 -10.30 -4.80
N ASN A 310 -8.25 -9.80 -5.30
CA ASN A 310 -8.14 -9.12 -6.59
C ASN A 310 -6.81 -9.50 -7.26
N ILE A 311 -6.77 -9.50 -8.59
CA ILE A 311 -5.59 -9.91 -9.36
C ILE A 311 -5.58 -9.25 -10.75
N GLY A 312 -4.40 -8.81 -11.21
CA GLY A 312 -4.17 -8.33 -12.56
C GLY A 312 -3.13 -7.22 -12.65
N TYR A 313 -3.19 -6.45 -13.74
CA TYR A 313 -2.40 -5.23 -13.92
C TYR A 313 -3.21 -4.05 -13.38
N ILE A 314 -2.98 -3.64 -12.12
CA ILE A 314 -3.88 -2.76 -11.38
C ILE A 314 -3.33 -1.33 -11.24
N GLU A 315 -2.12 -1.19 -10.69
CA GLU A 315 -1.58 0.10 -10.25
C GLU A 315 -0.53 0.66 -11.21
N THR A 316 -0.58 1.95 -11.54
CA THR A 316 0.28 2.57 -12.57
C THR A 316 1.47 3.36 -12.01
N TYR A 317 1.81 3.18 -10.73
CA TYR A 317 2.80 4.02 -10.04
C TYR A 317 4.22 3.96 -10.62
N ARG A 318 4.66 2.78 -11.08
CA ARG A 318 6.06 2.52 -11.46
C ARG A 318 6.35 2.65 -12.95
N ASP A 319 5.30 2.82 -13.76
CA ASP A 319 5.49 3.26 -15.14
C ASP A 319 5.91 4.74 -15.13
N PRO A 320 7.07 5.12 -15.69
CA PRO A 320 7.49 6.51 -15.80
C PRO A 320 6.44 7.44 -16.45
N ALA A 321 5.58 6.91 -17.32
CA ALA A 321 4.49 7.65 -17.95
C ALA A 321 3.16 7.56 -17.19
N GLY A 322 3.01 6.63 -16.23
CA GLY A 322 1.81 6.44 -15.43
C GLY A 322 0.61 5.85 -16.18
N VAL A 323 0.82 5.21 -17.34
CA VAL A 323 -0.27 4.67 -18.19
C VAL A 323 -0.30 3.14 -18.24
N ARG A 324 0.81 2.47 -17.92
CA ARG A 324 0.93 1.01 -17.80
C ARG A 324 0.85 0.63 -16.35
N ALA A 325 0.19 -0.49 -16.08
CA ALA A 325 0.01 -0.98 -14.72
C ALA A 325 1.04 -2.07 -14.37
N GLU A 326 1.33 -2.18 -13.10
CA GLU A 326 2.13 -3.24 -12.50
C GLU A 326 1.23 -4.43 -12.16
N TRP A 327 1.79 -5.64 -12.31
CA TRP A 327 1.11 -6.85 -11.88
C TRP A 327 1.01 -6.89 -10.36
N GLU A 328 -0.19 -7.12 -9.84
CA GLU A 328 -0.40 -7.46 -8.45
C GLU A 328 -1.52 -8.50 -8.28
N GLY A 329 -1.47 -9.21 -7.17
CA GLY A 329 -2.55 -10.10 -6.78
C GLY A 329 -2.56 -10.29 -5.27
N PHE A 330 -3.72 -10.16 -4.65
CA PHE A 330 -3.89 -10.38 -3.23
C PHE A 330 -5.02 -11.36 -2.92
N VAL A 331 -4.84 -12.07 -1.83
CA VAL A 331 -5.84 -12.90 -1.18
C VAL A 331 -5.84 -12.53 0.29
N ALA A 332 -7.02 -12.25 0.82
CA ALA A 332 -7.18 -11.90 2.22
C ALA A 332 -8.42 -12.58 2.80
N VAL A 333 -8.35 -12.89 4.09
CA VAL A 333 -9.47 -13.47 4.82
C VAL A 333 -10.20 -12.35 5.54
N VAL A 334 -11.52 -12.27 5.36
CA VAL A 334 -12.33 -11.30 6.11
C VAL A 334 -12.26 -11.64 7.60
N ASN A 335 -11.90 -10.64 8.39
CA ASN A 335 -11.90 -10.75 9.83
C ASN A 335 -13.35 -10.72 10.35
N LYS A 336 -14.01 -11.88 10.38
CA LYS A 336 -15.42 -12.01 10.80
C LYS A 336 -15.67 -11.45 12.20
N ASP A 337 -14.70 -11.51 13.11
CA ASP A 337 -14.82 -10.95 14.45
C ASP A 337 -14.88 -9.41 14.39
N MET A 338 -13.98 -8.80 13.61
CA MET A 338 -13.98 -7.34 13.38
C MET A 338 -15.19 -6.89 12.57
N THR A 339 -15.56 -7.60 11.51
CA THR A 339 -16.77 -7.32 10.75
C THR A 339 -18.00 -7.36 11.65
N LYS A 340 -18.15 -8.33 12.57
CA LYS A 340 -19.26 -8.34 13.54
C LYS A 340 -19.23 -7.14 14.49
N LYS A 341 -18.05 -6.68 14.92
CA LYS A 341 -17.92 -5.45 15.73
C LYS A 341 -18.35 -4.23 14.92
N PHE A 342 -17.96 -4.14 13.66
CA PHE A 342 -18.36 -3.08 12.73
C PHE A 342 -19.84 -3.13 12.38
N GLU A 343 -20.43 -4.30 12.21
CA GLU A 343 -21.88 -4.46 12.03
C GLU A 343 -22.64 -3.93 13.24
N LYS A 344 -22.20 -4.28 14.46
CA LYS A 344 -22.78 -3.71 15.68
C LYS A 344 -22.60 -2.19 15.77
N LEU A 345 -21.45 -1.68 15.32
CA LEU A 345 -21.18 -0.24 15.28
C LEU A 345 -22.11 0.46 14.28
N VAL A 346 -22.35 -0.15 13.11
CA VAL A 346 -23.30 0.33 12.10
C VAL A 346 -24.74 0.25 12.60
N ASP A 347 -25.15 -0.84 13.25
CA ASP A 347 -26.47 -1.00 13.85
C ASP A 347 -26.70 0.05 14.96
N GLY A 348 -25.64 0.42 15.68
CA GLY A 348 -25.62 1.51 16.64
C GLY A 348 -25.42 2.90 16.04
N ALA A 349 -25.09 3.04 14.75
CA ALA A 349 -24.81 4.34 14.14
C ALA A 349 -25.95 5.36 14.32
N PRO A 350 -27.25 5.00 14.30
CA PRO A 350 -28.33 5.94 14.60
C PRO A 350 -28.26 6.58 16.00
N SER A 351 -27.61 5.95 16.98
CA SER A 351 -27.41 6.53 18.31
C SER A 351 -26.07 7.24 18.48
N PHE A 352 -25.05 6.88 17.69
CA PHE A 352 -23.70 7.47 17.74
C PHE A 352 -23.55 8.70 16.85
N VAL A 353 -24.12 8.69 15.63
CA VAL A 353 -24.04 9.81 14.69
C VAL A 353 -24.60 11.12 15.30
N PRO A 354 -25.73 11.13 16.03
CA PRO A 354 -26.21 12.35 16.70
C PRO A 354 -25.31 12.87 17.82
N ARG A 355 -24.29 12.11 18.27
CA ARG A 355 -23.31 12.58 19.27
C ARG A 355 -22.21 13.42 18.64
N LEU A 356 -22.04 13.37 17.32
CA LEU A 356 -21.05 14.18 16.60
C LEU A 356 -21.31 15.68 16.81
N PRO A 357 -20.27 16.51 16.79
CA PRO A 357 -20.35 17.87 17.33
C PRO A 357 -20.95 18.89 16.34
N TRP A 358 -21.62 18.44 15.28
CA TRP A 358 -22.31 19.32 14.33
C TRP A 358 -23.83 19.16 14.41
N PRO A 359 -24.61 20.21 14.07
CA PRO A 359 -26.06 20.14 14.08
C PRO A 359 -26.61 19.10 13.10
N LYS A 360 -27.82 18.58 13.39
CA LYS A 360 -28.49 17.54 12.58
C LYS A 360 -28.69 17.96 11.12
N GLU A 361 -28.86 19.25 10.87
CA GLU A 361 -29.04 19.83 9.54
C GLU A 361 -27.81 19.64 8.63
N PHE A 362 -26.64 19.41 9.22
CA PHE A 362 -25.37 19.12 8.54
C PHE A 362 -25.04 17.63 8.48
N GLU A 363 -26.00 16.77 8.83
CA GLU A 363 -25.89 15.32 8.75
C GLU A 363 -26.83 14.75 7.67
N LYS A 364 -26.49 13.58 7.12
CA LYS A 364 -27.31 12.91 6.10
C LYS A 364 -28.66 12.50 6.68
N ASP A 365 -29.73 12.64 5.89
CA ASP A 365 -31.10 12.30 6.31
C ASP A 365 -31.27 10.79 6.56
N LYS A 366 -30.48 9.98 5.86
CA LYS A 366 -30.34 8.53 6.09
C LYS A 366 -28.85 8.18 6.14
N PHE A 367 -28.46 7.44 7.17
CA PHE A 367 -27.14 6.85 7.21
C PHE A 367 -27.06 5.74 6.16
N ASN A 368 -26.29 5.97 5.10
CA ASN A 368 -26.01 4.95 4.11
C ASN A 368 -24.97 4.02 4.70
N ARG A 369 -25.35 2.76 4.97
CA ARG A 369 -24.46 1.72 5.49
C ARG A 369 -23.26 1.56 4.55
N PRO A 370 -22.04 1.95 4.96
CA PRO A 370 -20.85 1.68 4.17
C PRO A 370 -20.59 0.17 4.19
N ASP A 371 -20.24 -0.41 3.05
CA ASP A 371 -19.67 -1.74 3.03
C ASP A 371 -18.19 -1.62 3.40
N PHE A 372 -17.84 -2.06 4.61
CA PHE A 372 -16.48 -1.97 5.12
C PHE A 372 -16.04 -3.33 5.64
N THR A 373 -14.98 -3.86 5.04
CA THR A 373 -14.39 -5.14 5.39
C THR A 373 -12.97 -4.94 5.88
N SER A 374 -12.71 -5.39 7.11
CA SER A 374 -11.34 -5.55 7.60
C SER A 374 -10.82 -6.89 7.11
N LEU A 375 -9.67 -6.83 6.44
CA LEU A 375 -9.05 -7.99 5.80
C LEU A 375 -7.72 -8.33 6.44
N GLU A 376 -7.49 -9.62 6.62
CA GLU A 376 -6.20 -10.16 7.01
C GLU A 376 -5.53 -10.77 5.77
N VAL A 377 -4.47 -10.10 5.29
CA VAL A 377 -3.75 -10.51 4.08
C VAL A 377 -3.13 -11.88 4.30
N LEU A 378 -3.51 -12.84 3.46
CA LEU A 378 -2.88 -14.15 3.36
C LEU A 378 -1.71 -14.12 2.39
N THR A 379 -1.95 -13.51 1.22
CA THR A 379 -1.02 -13.41 0.11
C THR A 379 -1.13 -12.03 -0.51
N PHE A 380 0.00 -11.42 -0.80
CA PHE A 380 0.09 -10.22 -1.64
C PHE A 380 1.32 -10.32 -2.53
N ALA A 381 1.12 -10.65 -3.80
CA ALA A 381 2.16 -10.64 -4.82
C ALA A 381 2.29 -9.21 -5.36
N THR A 382 3.37 -8.52 -5.00
CA THR A 382 3.67 -7.14 -5.41
C THR A 382 5.19 -6.92 -5.42
N SER A 383 5.66 -5.88 -6.11
CA SER A 383 7.04 -5.45 -5.99
C SER A 383 7.17 -4.67 -4.68
N GLY A 384 7.52 -5.38 -3.60
CA GLY A 384 7.78 -4.78 -2.29
C GLY A 384 6.66 -4.96 -1.28
N THR A 385 6.29 -3.86 -0.63
CA THR A 385 5.50 -3.89 0.61
C THR A 385 4.00 -3.84 0.32
N PRO A 386 3.18 -4.75 0.88
CA PRO A 386 1.72 -4.61 0.82
C PRO A 386 1.29 -3.22 1.31
N PRO A 387 0.34 -2.55 0.62
CA PRO A 387 -0.20 -1.29 1.09
C PRO A 387 -1.00 -1.46 2.38
N ALA A 388 -1.19 -0.37 3.12
CA ALA A 388 -1.99 -0.36 4.34
C ALA A 388 -3.51 -0.51 4.06
N GLY A 389 -3.94 -0.07 2.88
CA GLY A 389 -5.32 -0.12 2.42
C GLY A 389 -5.38 0.14 0.92
N ILE A 390 -6.50 -0.23 0.31
CA ILE A 390 -6.68 -0.18 -1.15
C ILE A 390 -8.09 0.33 -1.47
N ASN A 391 -8.20 1.14 -2.51
CA ASN A 391 -9.46 1.55 -3.13
C ASN A 391 -9.47 1.05 -4.58
N ILE A 392 -10.30 0.06 -4.88
CA ILE A 392 -10.35 -0.59 -6.21
C ILE A 392 -11.80 -0.88 -6.62
N PRO A 393 -12.07 -1.03 -7.94
CA PRO A 393 -11.12 -1.02 -9.06
C PRO A 393 -10.74 0.39 -9.52
N ASN A 394 -9.60 0.51 -10.22
CA ASN A 394 -9.09 1.76 -10.81
C ASN A 394 -9.82 2.21 -12.10
N TYR A 395 -10.94 1.55 -12.45
CA TYR A 395 -11.73 1.86 -13.65
C TYR A 395 -12.84 2.87 -13.35
N ASP A 396 -12.68 4.11 -13.80
CA ASP A 396 -13.64 5.19 -13.48
C ASP A 396 -15.06 4.92 -13.99
N ASP A 397 -15.22 4.27 -15.14
CA ASP A 397 -16.52 3.90 -15.69
C ASP A 397 -17.27 2.90 -14.77
N ILE A 398 -16.52 1.98 -14.17
CA ILE A 398 -17.05 1.05 -13.18
C ILE A 398 -17.34 1.76 -11.85
N ARG A 399 -16.42 2.61 -11.38
CA ARG A 399 -16.58 3.35 -10.12
C ARG A 399 -17.81 4.24 -10.12
N GLN A 400 -18.09 4.90 -11.23
CA GLN A 400 -19.25 5.78 -11.39
C GLN A 400 -20.57 5.01 -11.50
N THR A 401 -20.57 3.83 -12.12
CA THR A 401 -21.81 3.09 -12.42
C THR A 401 -22.15 2.03 -11.37
N PHE A 402 -21.15 1.29 -10.89
CA PHE A 402 -21.32 0.12 -10.03
C PHE A 402 -20.75 0.33 -8.63
N GLY A 403 -19.89 1.33 -8.44
CA GLY A 403 -19.24 1.65 -7.16
C GLY A 403 -17.82 1.07 -7.06
N PHE A 404 -17.30 1.03 -5.84
CA PHE A 404 -15.94 0.60 -5.52
C PHE A 404 -15.93 -0.04 -4.13
N LYS A 405 -14.85 -0.78 -3.81
CA LYS A 405 -14.62 -1.35 -2.48
C LYS A 405 -13.43 -0.64 -1.82
N ASN A 406 -13.61 -0.31 -0.54
CA ASN A 406 -12.52 0.14 0.33
C ASN A 406 -12.12 -1.01 1.23
N VAL A 407 -10.82 -1.25 1.29
CA VAL A 407 -10.26 -2.37 2.04
C VAL A 407 -9.18 -1.83 2.97
N SER A 408 -9.29 -2.19 4.25
CA SER A 408 -8.23 -1.98 5.24
C SER A 408 -7.52 -3.29 5.55
N LEU A 409 -6.19 -3.30 5.40
CA LEU A 409 -5.36 -4.48 5.59
C LEU A 409 -4.85 -4.53 7.05
N GLY A 410 -5.64 -5.18 7.90
CA GLY A 410 -5.47 -5.19 9.36
C GLY A 410 -4.11 -5.70 9.80
N ASN A 411 -3.72 -6.91 9.39
CA ASN A 411 -2.42 -7.48 9.72
C ASN A 411 -1.22 -6.72 9.12
N VAL A 412 -1.36 -6.03 7.99
CA VAL A 412 -0.29 -5.17 7.44
C VAL A 412 -0.07 -3.96 8.34
N LEU A 413 -1.16 -3.32 8.74
CA LEU A 413 -1.17 -2.17 9.64
C LEU A 413 -0.65 -2.52 11.04
N ASN A 414 -1.06 -3.68 11.55
CA ASN A 414 -0.70 -4.16 12.87
C ASN A 414 0.66 -4.86 12.95
N ALA A 415 1.32 -5.11 11.81
CA ALA A 415 2.56 -5.88 11.78
C ALA A 415 3.67 -5.21 12.60
N LYS A 416 4.20 -6.00 13.54
CA LYS A 416 5.24 -5.59 14.49
C LYS A 416 6.54 -6.33 14.14
N ALA A 417 7.67 -5.61 14.12
CA ALA A 417 8.97 -6.27 14.09
C ALA A 417 9.50 -6.39 15.52
N ALA A 418 10.11 -7.52 15.87
CA ALA A 418 10.64 -7.74 17.22
C ALA A 418 11.73 -6.72 17.64
N LYS A 419 12.42 -6.11 16.67
CA LYS A 419 13.45 -5.08 16.87
C LYS A 419 12.97 -3.65 16.54
N GLU A 420 11.68 -3.45 16.22
CA GLU A 420 11.14 -2.13 15.90
C GLU A 420 11.23 -1.23 17.14
N LYS A 421 12.10 -0.21 17.11
CA LYS A 421 12.13 0.76 18.21
C LYS A 421 10.96 1.72 18.05
N VAL A 422 10.11 1.80 19.06
CA VAL A 422 9.07 2.83 19.11
C VAL A 422 9.72 4.17 19.42
N THR A 423 9.82 5.03 18.41
CA THR A 423 10.40 6.37 18.54
C THR A 423 9.44 7.34 19.23
N PHE A 424 10.02 8.29 19.98
CA PHE A 424 9.35 9.46 20.58
C PHE A 424 8.32 9.18 21.68
N ILE A 425 8.17 7.93 22.12
CA ILE A 425 7.30 7.54 23.23
C ILE A 425 8.12 7.43 24.52
N ARG A 426 7.55 7.92 25.62
CA ARG A 426 8.17 7.82 26.95
C ARG A 426 8.37 6.39 27.38
N GLN A 427 9.44 6.14 28.12
CA GLN A 427 9.72 4.80 28.66
C GLN A 427 8.58 4.27 29.55
N GLU A 428 7.90 5.14 30.29
CA GLU A 428 6.75 4.80 31.14
C GLU A 428 5.50 4.38 30.34
N ASP A 429 5.32 4.94 29.15
CA ASP A 429 4.18 4.66 28.27
C ASP A 429 4.43 3.48 27.32
N LEU A 430 5.71 3.14 27.10
CA LEU A 430 6.13 2.21 26.06
C LEU A 430 5.47 0.82 26.19
N ALA A 431 5.46 0.26 27.40
CA ALA A 431 4.88 -1.06 27.63
C ALA A 431 3.37 -1.10 27.34
N LEU A 432 2.65 -0.05 27.72
CA LEU A 432 1.21 0.06 27.45
C LEU A 432 0.95 0.30 25.95
N TYR A 433 1.75 1.16 25.32
CA TYR A 433 1.68 1.44 23.89
C TYR A 433 1.92 0.17 23.05
N GLU A 434 2.97 -0.60 23.35
CA GLU A 434 3.26 -1.83 22.61
C GLU A 434 2.14 -2.87 22.73
N LYS A 435 1.53 -2.97 23.92
CA LYS A 435 0.40 -3.84 24.19
C LYS A 435 -0.83 -3.44 23.37
N LEU A 436 -1.23 -2.17 23.41
CA LEU A 436 -2.54 -1.72 22.92
C LEU A 436 -2.52 -1.01 21.55
N ARG A 437 -1.36 -0.68 20.96
CA ARG A 437 -1.29 0.08 19.68
C ARG A 437 -2.12 -0.53 18.55
N GLY A 438 -2.16 -1.87 18.46
CA GLY A 438 -2.93 -2.57 17.42
C GLY A 438 -4.43 -2.39 17.63
N GLU A 439 -4.91 -2.66 18.84
CA GLU A 439 -6.33 -2.51 19.18
C GLU A 439 -6.77 -1.03 19.12
N ALA A 440 -5.89 -0.09 19.50
CA ALA A 440 -6.16 1.34 19.40
C ALA A 440 -6.31 1.78 17.94
N PHE A 441 -5.43 1.25 17.07
CA PHE A 441 -5.52 1.49 15.63
C PHE A 441 -6.78 0.86 15.02
N GLU A 442 -7.21 -0.33 15.49
CA GLU A 442 -8.47 -0.94 15.07
C GLU A 442 -9.70 -0.10 15.43
N VAL A 443 -9.74 0.44 16.65
CA VAL A 443 -10.79 1.39 17.08
C VAL A 443 -10.76 2.64 16.18
N GLN A 444 -9.57 3.19 15.95
CA GLN A 444 -9.38 4.37 15.13
C GLN A 444 -9.87 4.15 13.69
N VAL A 445 -9.45 3.08 13.01
CA VAL A 445 -9.87 2.74 11.65
C VAL A 445 -11.38 2.50 11.57
N GLY A 446 -11.94 1.72 12.50
CA GLY A 446 -13.38 1.45 12.53
C GLY A 446 -14.22 2.72 12.63
N LEU A 447 -13.79 3.67 13.46
CA LEU A 447 -14.46 4.96 13.61
C LEU A 447 -14.20 5.90 12.43
N HIS A 448 -12.96 5.96 11.92
CA HIS A 448 -12.55 6.78 10.79
C HIS A 448 -13.34 6.44 9.52
N GLU A 449 -13.44 5.16 9.19
CA GLU A 449 -14.03 4.70 7.94
C GLU A 449 -15.56 4.76 7.98
N LEU A 450 -16.15 4.22 9.06
CA LEU A 450 -17.62 4.09 9.16
C LEU A 450 -18.29 5.38 9.61
N LEU A 451 -17.76 6.01 10.67
CA LEU A 451 -18.36 7.18 11.29
C LEU A 451 -17.64 8.48 10.91
N GLY A 452 -16.42 8.42 10.37
CA GLY A 452 -15.75 9.54 9.73
C GLY A 452 -16.30 9.75 8.33
N HIS A 453 -15.77 9.05 7.32
CA HIS A 453 -16.18 9.19 5.91
C HIS A 453 -17.68 8.95 5.68
N GLY A 454 -18.30 8.05 6.44
CA GLY A 454 -19.72 7.74 6.34
C GLY A 454 -20.67 8.89 6.76
N THR A 455 -20.20 9.87 7.53
CA THR A 455 -21.02 10.94 8.12
C THR A 455 -20.77 12.31 7.49
N GLY A 456 -21.68 13.24 7.74
CA GLY A 456 -21.64 14.60 7.22
C GLY A 456 -22.35 14.76 5.88
N LYS A 457 -23.24 15.75 5.81
CA LYS A 457 -23.97 16.13 4.59
C LYS A 457 -23.23 17.22 3.83
N LEU A 458 -23.25 17.13 2.50
CA LEU A 458 -22.91 18.25 1.63
C LEU A 458 -24.22 18.96 1.28
N LEU A 459 -24.28 20.28 1.46
CA LEU A 459 -25.42 21.08 1.03
C LEU A 459 -25.27 21.33 -0.47
N GLN A 460 -26.22 20.87 -1.27
CA GLN A 460 -26.10 20.88 -2.72
C GLN A 460 -27.40 21.32 -3.40
N GLU A 461 -27.23 22.00 -4.53
CA GLU A 461 -28.25 22.20 -5.54
C GLU A 461 -28.12 21.07 -6.57
N GLU A 462 -29.01 20.07 -6.50
CA GLU A 462 -28.95 18.85 -7.33
C GLU A 462 -29.25 19.15 -8.80
N SER A 463 -30.21 20.06 -9.02
CA SER A 463 -30.59 20.60 -10.32
C SER A 463 -31.17 22.00 -10.10
N ALA A 464 -31.35 22.78 -11.17
CA ALA A 464 -31.79 24.17 -11.07
C ALA A 464 -33.04 24.32 -10.18
N GLY A 465 -32.87 24.98 -9.03
CA GLY A 465 -33.95 25.21 -8.05
C GLY A 465 -34.35 24.00 -7.19
N LYS A 466 -33.59 22.90 -7.22
CA LYS A 466 -33.80 21.71 -6.39
C LYS A 466 -32.63 21.52 -5.42
N PHE A 467 -32.87 21.82 -4.15
CA PHE A 467 -31.88 21.72 -3.08
C PHE A 467 -32.10 20.45 -2.25
N ASN A 468 -31.02 19.89 -1.72
CA ASN A 468 -31.09 18.78 -0.76
C ASN A 468 -31.27 19.27 0.70
N PHE A 469 -31.57 20.56 0.89
CA PHE A 469 -31.88 21.21 2.16
C PHE A 469 -33.03 22.21 1.97
N ASP A 470 -33.63 22.71 3.06
CA ASP A 470 -34.69 23.72 2.98
C ASP A 470 -34.10 25.09 2.57
N GLU A 471 -34.25 25.46 1.30
CA GLU A 471 -33.80 26.77 0.78
C GLU A 471 -34.56 27.94 1.44
N LYS A 472 -35.82 27.75 1.84
CA LYS A 472 -36.62 28.82 2.46
C LYS A 472 -36.20 29.08 3.89
N ASN A 473 -35.69 28.05 4.58
CA ASN A 473 -35.11 28.15 5.91
C ASN A 473 -33.75 27.43 5.93
N PRO A 474 -32.68 28.04 5.35
CA PRO A 474 -31.38 27.39 5.27
C PRO A 474 -30.85 27.03 6.65
N PRO A 475 -30.11 25.91 6.78
CA PRO A 475 -29.44 25.54 8.03
C PRO A 475 -28.65 26.72 8.62
N VAL A 476 -28.69 26.86 9.95
CA VAL A 476 -27.91 27.90 10.64
C VAL A 476 -26.48 27.39 10.81
N ASN A 477 -25.52 28.12 10.24
CA ASN A 477 -24.11 27.83 10.40
C ASN A 477 -23.71 28.06 11.87
N PRO A 478 -23.28 27.02 12.61
CA PRO A 478 -22.97 27.12 14.04
C PRO A 478 -21.72 27.94 14.34
N LEU A 479 -20.84 28.18 13.35
CA LEU A 479 -19.64 29.00 13.50
C LEU A 479 -19.98 30.50 13.46
N THR A 480 -21.01 30.89 12.71
CA THR A 480 -21.36 32.32 12.49
C THR A 480 -22.69 32.73 13.10
N GLY A 481 -23.55 31.77 13.47
CA GLY A 481 -24.91 32.00 13.94
C GLY A 481 -25.87 32.50 12.85
N LYS A 482 -25.48 32.41 11.57
CA LYS A 482 -26.26 32.92 10.43
C LYS A 482 -26.70 31.77 9.50
N PRO A 483 -27.81 31.93 8.75
CA PRO A 483 -28.19 30.97 7.71
C PRO A 483 -27.07 30.77 6.69
N VAL A 484 -26.91 29.54 6.21
CA VAL A 484 -25.92 29.19 5.17
C VAL A 484 -26.23 29.94 3.87
N THR A 485 -25.19 30.53 3.26
CA THR A 485 -25.29 31.28 2.00
C THR A 485 -24.51 30.64 0.85
N SER A 486 -23.86 29.51 1.07
CA SER A 486 -23.04 28.80 0.08
C SER A 486 -23.31 27.30 0.10
N TRP A 487 -23.23 26.66 -1.06
CA TRP A 487 -23.53 25.24 -1.29
C TRP A 487 -22.92 24.82 -2.63
N TYR A 488 -22.81 23.51 -2.85
CA TYR A 488 -22.32 22.95 -4.12
C TYR A 488 -23.34 23.16 -5.23
N LYS A 489 -22.89 23.65 -6.38
CA LYS A 489 -23.71 23.82 -7.59
C LYS A 489 -23.85 22.51 -8.38
N PRO A 490 -24.80 22.41 -9.32
CA PRO A 490 -24.93 21.23 -10.17
C PRO A 490 -23.61 20.89 -10.87
N GLY A 491 -23.11 19.67 -10.66
CA GLY A 491 -21.83 19.19 -11.22
C GLY A 491 -20.59 19.49 -10.36
N GLU A 492 -20.72 20.30 -9.31
CA GLU A 492 -19.63 20.49 -8.34
C GLU A 492 -19.56 19.33 -7.35
N THR A 493 -18.33 18.94 -7.02
CA THR A 493 -18.03 17.92 -6.03
C THR A 493 -17.12 18.50 -4.94
N TRP A 494 -17.00 17.80 -3.82
CA TRP A 494 -16.00 18.10 -2.79
C TRP A 494 -14.61 18.33 -3.40
N GLY A 495 -14.17 17.40 -4.25
CA GLY A 495 -12.86 17.45 -4.91
C GLY A 495 -12.71 18.62 -5.88
N SER A 496 -13.75 18.99 -6.63
CA SER A 496 -13.66 20.12 -7.57
C SER A 496 -13.58 21.48 -6.86
N VAL A 497 -14.25 21.61 -5.72
CA VAL A 497 -14.32 22.88 -4.95
C VAL A 497 -13.09 23.07 -4.06
N PHE A 498 -12.66 22.04 -3.32
CA PHE A 498 -11.51 22.11 -2.41
C PHE A 498 -10.17 21.72 -3.06
N LYS A 499 -10.19 21.21 -4.30
CA LYS A 499 -9.02 20.96 -5.15
C LYS A 499 -7.97 20.08 -4.44
N ALA A 500 -6.70 20.48 -4.50
CA ALA A 500 -5.58 19.73 -3.94
C ALA A 500 -5.67 19.48 -2.42
N THR A 501 -6.42 20.33 -1.70
CA THR A 501 -6.60 20.22 -0.25
C THR A 501 -7.67 19.19 0.13
N ALA A 502 -8.56 18.83 -0.81
CA ALA A 502 -9.74 18.02 -0.56
C ALA A 502 -9.42 16.65 0.08
N ALA A 503 -8.39 15.96 -0.41
CA ALA A 503 -8.02 14.64 0.11
C ALA A 503 -7.57 14.72 1.57
N SER A 504 -6.49 15.48 1.83
CA SER A 504 -5.92 15.66 3.17
C SER A 504 -6.92 16.22 4.19
N TYR A 505 -7.75 17.17 3.78
CA TYR A 505 -8.79 17.73 4.63
C TYR A 505 -9.83 16.69 5.04
N GLU A 506 -10.25 15.84 4.10
CA GLU A 506 -11.22 14.79 4.39
C GLU A 506 -10.65 13.72 5.33
N GLU A 507 -9.39 13.33 5.13
CA GLU A 507 -8.67 12.45 6.06
C GLU A 507 -8.61 13.07 7.46
N CYS A 508 -8.31 14.36 7.56
CA CYS A 508 -8.26 15.07 8.84
C CYS A 508 -9.61 15.07 9.55
N ARG A 509 -10.69 15.25 8.81
CA ARG A 509 -12.04 15.18 9.35
C ARG A 509 -12.34 13.77 9.86
N ALA A 510 -12.07 12.74 9.08
CA ALA A 510 -12.34 11.35 9.46
C ALA A 510 -11.49 10.90 10.67
N GLU A 511 -10.20 11.23 10.70
CA GLU A 511 -9.32 11.00 11.85
C GLU A 511 -9.80 11.78 13.09
N SER A 512 -10.31 13.00 12.92
CA SER A 512 -10.86 13.80 14.02
C SER A 512 -12.17 13.21 14.56
N VAL A 513 -13.02 12.62 13.71
CA VAL A 513 -14.19 11.85 14.18
C VAL A 513 -13.75 10.64 15.01
N ALA A 514 -12.73 9.91 14.55
CA ALA A 514 -12.19 8.78 15.31
C ALA A 514 -11.69 9.23 16.69
N MET A 515 -10.99 10.36 16.78
CA MET A 515 -10.55 10.93 18.06
C MET A 515 -11.69 11.41 18.93
N PHE A 516 -12.73 12.01 18.35
CA PHE A 516 -13.90 12.45 19.10
C PHE A 516 -14.71 11.26 19.68
N LEU A 517 -14.86 10.17 18.93
CA LEU A 517 -15.67 9.03 19.32
C LEU A 517 -14.90 7.95 20.11
N CYS A 518 -13.56 7.93 20.07
CA CYS A 518 -12.79 6.89 20.77
C CYS A 518 -12.93 6.94 22.30
N VAL A 519 -13.44 8.03 22.86
CA VAL A 519 -13.72 8.18 24.30
C VAL A 519 -15.08 7.62 24.72
N ASP A 520 -15.93 7.26 23.75
CA ASP A 520 -17.27 6.78 23.99
C ASP A 520 -17.27 5.35 24.52
N ARG A 521 -17.73 5.19 25.75
CA ARG A 521 -17.68 3.92 26.49
C ARG A 521 -18.60 2.85 25.90
N GLU A 522 -19.70 3.24 25.25
CA GLU A 522 -20.59 2.30 24.58
C GLU A 522 -19.96 1.76 23.31
N ILE A 523 -19.27 2.63 22.55
CA ILE A 523 -18.48 2.22 21.40
C ILE A 523 -17.35 1.28 21.85
N LEU A 524 -16.58 1.64 22.88
CA LEU A 524 -15.49 0.78 23.38
C LEU A 524 -15.96 -0.59 23.87
N ASN A 525 -17.18 -0.68 24.43
CA ASN A 525 -17.81 -1.97 24.76
C ASN A 525 -18.03 -2.84 23.52
N ILE A 526 -18.37 -2.26 22.36
CA ILE A 526 -18.50 -2.98 21.09
C ILE A 526 -17.14 -3.55 20.66
N PHE A 527 -16.05 -2.78 20.86
CA PHE A 527 -14.70 -3.20 20.53
C PHE A 527 -14.11 -4.25 21.48
N GLY A 528 -14.74 -4.45 22.65
CA GLY A 528 -14.40 -5.51 23.60
C GLY A 528 -13.81 -5.03 24.92
N PHE A 529 -13.62 -3.72 25.10
CA PHE A 529 -13.13 -3.13 26.34
C PHE A 529 -14.30 -2.89 27.28
N LYS A 530 -14.38 -3.67 28.36
CA LYS A 530 -15.59 -3.73 29.22
C LYS A 530 -15.40 -3.05 30.56
N THR A 531 -14.16 -3.03 31.05
CA THR A 531 -13.83 -2.40 32.33
C THR A 531 -13.42 -0.96 32.11
N LYS A 532 -13.60 -0.13 33.14
CA LYS A 532 -13.19 1.28 33.09
C LYS A 532 -11.69 1.43 32.84
N GLU A 533 -10.86 0.57 33.45
CA GLU A 533 -9.40 0.59 33.31
C GLU A 533 -8.97 0.28 31.87
N GLU A 534 -9.48 -0.80 31.28
CA GLU A 534 -9.24 -1.15 29.87
C GLU A 534 -9.63 -0.01 28.92
N GLN A 535 -10.79 0.61 29.18
CA GLN A 535 -11.28 1.72 28.38
C GLN A 535 -10.45 3.00 28.58
N ASP A 536 -9.99 3.29 29.80
CA ASP A 536 -9.12 4.44 30.07
C ASP A 536 -7.76 4.26 29.36
N ASP A 537 -7.23 3.03 29.36
CA ASP A 537 -5.97 2.69 28.70
C ASP A 537 -6.05 2.77 27.18
N ILE A 538 -7.10 2.22 26.56
CA ILE A 538 -7.25 2.28 25.11
C ILE A 538 -7.46 3.72 24.63
N ILE A 539 -8.23 4.53 25.38
CA ILE A 539 -8.41 5.96 25.09
C ILE A 539 -7.05 6.67 25.10
N TYR A 540 -6.25 6.44 26.13
CA TYR A 540 -4.94 7.05 26.24
C TYR A 540 -4.03 6.69 25.06
N ILE A 541 -4.00 5.42 24.68
CA ILE A 541 -3.17 4.96 23.56
C ILE A 541 -3.68 5.48 22.20
N CYS A 542 -5.00 5.61 21.98
CA CYS A 542 -5.56 6.25 20.79
C CYS A 542 -5.00 7.68 20.60
N TYR A 543 -5.04 8.51 21.65
CA TYR A 543 -4.53 9.88 21.60
C TYR A 543 -2.99 9.92 21.49
N LEU A 544 -2.28 9.06 22.21
CA LEU A 544 -0.81 8.99 22.17
C LEU A 544 -0.31 8.59 20.76
N GLN A 545 -1.00 7.63 20.14
CA GLN A 545 -0.72 7.18 18.79
C GLN A 545 -0.93 8.28 17.75
N MET A 546 -2.03 9.03 17.86
CA MET A 546 -2.30 10.17 16.98
C MET A 546 -1.23 11.26 17.14
N ALA A 547 -0.85 11.59 18.39
CA ALA A 547 0.21 12.56 18.66
C ALA A 547 1.55 12.11 18.05
N ARG A 548 1.90 10.82 18.19
CA ARG A 548 3.11 10.24 17.60
C ARG A 548 3.08 10.29 16.07
N ALA A 549 1.97 9.91 15.45
CA ALA A 549 1.83 9.92 14.00
C ALA A 549 1.89 11.37 13.46
N GLY A 550 1.32 12.32 14.18
CA GLY A 550 1.46 13.75 13.86
C GLY A 550 2.89 14.23 13.94
N LEU A 551 3.71 13.76 14.88
CA LEU A 551 5.14 14.15 14.94
C LEU A 551 5.93 13.52 13.79
N LEU A 552 5.71 12.23 13.53
CA LEU A 552 6.35 11.50 12.43
C LEU A 552 6.00 12.05 11.05
N SER A 553 4.84 12.70 10.92
CA SER A 553 4.40 13.30 9.67
C SER A 553 5.40 14.27 9.05
N MET A 554 6.23 14.95 9.86
CA MET A 554 7.20 15.93 9.37
C MET A 554 8.22 15.34 8.38
N GLU A 555 8.41 14.02 8.37
CA GLU A 555 9.16 13.31 7.32
C GLU A 555 8.60 13.61 5.92
N PHE A 556 7.28 13.72 5.80
CA PHE A 556 6.55 13.90 4.54
C PHE A 556 6.35 15.38 4.17
N TYR A 557 6.87 16.32 4.96
CA TYR A 557 6.83 17.74 4.63
C TYR A 557 8.12 18.14 3.91
N ASP A 558 8.00 18.82 2.77
CA ASP A 558 9.12 19.48 2.09
C ASP A 558 9.19 20.97 2.48
N PRO A 559 10.21 21.40 3.23
CA PRO A 559 10.36 22.80 3.64
C PRO A 559 10.55 23.78 2.48
N LYS A 560 11.10 23.32 1.34
CA LYS A 560 11.40 24.19 0.20
C LYS A 560 10.12 24.58 -0.55
N SER A 561 9.29 23.60 -0.89
CA SER A 561 8.01 23.85 -1.57
C SER A 561 6.87 24.15 -0.59
N ARG A 562 7.07 23.96 0.72
CA ARG A 562 6.05 24.03 1.77
C ARG A 562 4.86 23.11 1.50
N LYS A 563 5.13 21.94 0.90
CA LYS A 563 4.11 20.96 0.53
C LYS A 563 4.24 19.69 1.35
N TRP A 564 3.09 19.08 1.60
CA TRP A 564 2.97 17.76 2.18
C TRP A 564 2.91 16.69 1.08
N GLY A 565 3.69 15.62 1.25
CA GLY A 565 3.75 14.48 0.33
C GLY A 565 2.77 13.35 0.64
N GLN A 566 2.03 13.41 1.76
CA GLN A 566 1.05 12.39 2.14
C GLN A 566 -0.12 13.03 2.91
N ALA A 567 -1.35 12.78 2.44
CA ALA A 567 -2.58 13.40 2.92
C ALA A 567 -2.95 13.07 4.38
N HIS A 568 -2.91 11.80 4.77
CA HIS A 568 -3.17 11.36 6.14
C HIS A 568 -2.12 11.89 7.13
N MET A 569 -0.85 11.97 6.73
CA MET A 569 0.23 12.47 7.58
C MET A 569 0.07 13.98 7.81
N GLN A 570 -0.30 14.73 6.77
CA GLN A 570 -0.69 16.14 6.92
C GLN A 570 -1.91 16.30 7.85
N ALA A 571 -2.92 15.45 7.72
CA ALA A 571 -4.08 15.42 8.61
C ALA A 571 -3.69 15.16 10.09
N ARG A 572 -2.88 14.13 10.33
CA ARG A 572 -2.37 13.78 11.67
C ARG A 572 -1.52 14.90 12.27
N PHE A 573 -0.76 15.62 11.44
CA PHE A 573 -0.04 16.82 11.87
C PHE A 573 -0.99 17.92 12.36
N ALA A 574 -2.07 18.18 11.62
CA ALA A 574 -3.08 19.15 12.03
C ALA A 574 -3.69 18.78 13.39
N ILE A 575 -4.04 17.51 13.59
CA ILE A 575 -4.59 17.02 14.85
C ILE A 575 -3.57 17.12 16.00
N LEU A 576 -2.28 16.84 15.74
CA LEU A 576 -1.23 17.08 16.74
C LEU A 576 -1.15 18.56 17.13
N GLN A 577 -1.26 19.49 16.17
CA GLN A 577 -1.30 20.92 16.50
C GLN A 577 -2.51 21.27 17.37
N VAL A 578 -3.67 20.66 17.13
CA VAL A 578 -4.86 20.82 17.99
C VAL A 578 -4.55 20.34 19.41
N PHE A 579 -3.89 19.20 19.58
CA PHE A 579 -3.50 18.69 20.90
C PHE A 579 -2.50 19.60 21.63
N LEU A 580 -1.52 20.13 20.90
CA LEU A 580 -0.52 21.06 21.45
C LEU A 580 -1.16 22.37 21.88
N ASN A 581 -2.01 22.95 21.05
CA ASN A 581 -2.71 24.20 21.35
C ASN A 581 -3.70 24.04 22.52
N ALA A 582 -4.28 22.84 22.70
CA ALA A 582 -5.14 22.53 23.84
C ALA A 582 -4.38 22.31 25.15
N GLY A 583 -3.04 22.28 25.13
CA GLY A 583 -2.20 21.94 26.29
C GLY A 583 -2.36 20.48 26.75
N LEU A 584 -2.80 19.61 25.84
CA LEU A 584 -2.96 18.17 26.05
C LEU A 584 -1.63 17.42 25.87
N VAL A 585 -0.87 17.83 24.86
CA VAL A 585 0.43 17.23 24.50
C VAL A 585 1.52 18.28 24.64
N GLU A 586 2.70 17.86 25.07
CA GLU A 586 3.94 18.63 25.02
C GLU A 586 5.02 17.79 24.33
N ILE A 587 5.77 18.39 23.39
CA ILE A 587 6.93 17.74 22.76
C ILE A 587 8.19 18.30 23.42
N ARG A 588 8.95 17.42 24.09
CA ARG A 588 10.18 17.82 24.80
C ARG A 588 11.41 17.35 24.05
N PRO A 589 12.38 18.24 23.76
CA PRO A 589 13.71 17.83 23.33
C PRO A 589 14.39 17.00 24.42
N THR A 590 14.99 15.90 24.02
CA THR A 590 15.77 15.01 24.90
C THR A 590 17.03 14.53 24.17
N THR A 591 17.80 13.66 24.81
CA THR A 591 18.99 13.03 24.22
C THR A 591 18.92 11.53 24.41
N SER A 592 19.21 10.78 23.36
CA SER A 592 19.39 9.33 23.40
C SER A 592 20.82 8.95 23.03
N ALA A 593 21.16 7.67 23.14
CA ALA A 593 22.49 7.15 22.77
C ALA A 593 22.90 7.49 21.33
N ALA A 594 21.93 7.80 20.46
CA ALA A 594 22.15 8.16 19.07
C ALA A 594 22.03 9.69 18.81
N GLY A 595 22.07 10.54 19.83
CA GLY A 595 22.11 12.01 19.72
C GLY A 595 20.83 12.73 20.20
N ASN A 596 20.54 13.90 19.64
CA ASN A 596 19.32 14.68 19.94
C ASN A 596 18.06 13.89 19.61
N ASP A 597 17.06 13.95 20.48
CA ASP A 597 15.82 13.18 20.35
C ASP A 597 14.63 14.01 20.80
N LEU A 598 13.42 13.47 20.64
CA LEU A 598 12.18 14.10 21.09
C LEU A 598 11.38 13.11 21.95
N GLU A 599 10.55 13.63 22.84
CA GLU A 599 9.66 12.85 23.68
C GLU A 599 8.27 13.48 23.73
N ILE A 600 7.23 12.66 23.52
CA ILE A 600 5.82 13.08 23.54
C ILE A 600 5.27 12.88 24.96
N HIS A 601 4.89 13.98 25.61
CA HIS A 601 4.24 13.95 26.92
C HIS A 601 2.75 14.21 26.73
N LEU A 602 1.95 13.15 26.79
CA LEU A 602 0.49 13.23 26.81
C LEU A 602 -0.03 13.24 28.26
N ASP A 603 -0.85 14.22 28.62
CA ASP A 603 -1.51 14.28 29.92
C ASP A 603 -2.86 13.55 29.89
N ARG A 604 -2.89 12.34 30.48
CA ARG A 604 -4.09 11.50 30.51
C ARG A 604 -5.29 12.21 31.14
N SER A 605 -5.08 13.05 32.16
CA SER A 605 -6.17 13.75 32.86
C SER A 605 -6.84 14.84 32.00
N LYS A 606 -6.14 15.30 30.97
CA LYS A 606 -6.59 16.36 30.07
C LYS A 606 -7.32 15.87 28.83
N ILE A 607 -7.35 14.56 28.57
CA ILE A 607 -8.01 14.01 27.37
C ILE A 607 -9.48 14.43 27.32
N LEU A 608 -10.25 14.19 28.38
CA LEU A 608 -11.68 14.53 28.39
C LEU A 608 -11.95 16.03 28.61
N SER A 609 -11.07 16.72 29.35
CA SER A 609 -11.30 18.11 29.75
C SER A 609 -10.80 19.16 28.77
N HIS A 610 -9.71 18.87 28.03
CA HIS A 610 -9.08 19.78 27.08
C HIS A 610 -9.05 19.19 25.67
N GLY A 611 -8.63 17.92 25.55
CA GLY A 611 -8.48 17.24 24.27
C GLY A 611 -9.78 17.10 23.50
N LEU A 612 -10.78 16.46 24.12
CA LEU A 612 -12.08 16.20 23.49
C LEU A 612 -12.79 17.51 23.08
N PRO A 613 -12.89 18.57 23.93
CA PRO A 613 -13.46 19.84 23.48
C PRO A 613 -12.69 20.49 22.33
N ALA A 614 -11.36 20.41 22.31
CA ALA A 614 -10.55 20.98 21.23
C ALA A 614 -10.75 20.23 19.91
N VAL A 615 -10.75 18.89 19.95
CA VAL A 615 -11.07 18.04 18.78
C VAL A 615 -12.50 18.30 18.32
N SER A 616 -13.45 18.43 19.25
CA SER A 616 -14.85 18.74 18.96
C SER A 616 -14.97 20.05 18.17
N ALA A 617 -14.37 21.14 18.65
CA ALA A 617 -14.43 22.44 18.01
C ALA A 617 -13.77 22.42 16.61
N PHE A 618 -12.59 21.79 16.52
CA PHE A 618 -11.87 21.63 15.26
C PHE A 618 -12.67 20.82 14.23
N LEU A 619 -13.26 19.70 14.66
CA LEU A 619 -14.08 18.83 13.83
C LEU A 619 -15.36 19.53 13.34
N THR A 620 -16.04 20.29 14.20
CA THR A 620 -17.20 21.10 13.80
C THR A 620 -16.81 22.09 12.71
N GLU A 621 -15.70 22.81 12.87
CA GLU A 621 -15.23 23.77 11.87
C GLU A 621 -14.89 23.10 10.53
N LEU A 622 -14.22 21.94 10.57
CA LEU A 622 -13.96 21.13 9.38
C LEU A 622 -15.25 20.73 8.64
N GLN A 623 -16.22 20.17 9.38
CA GLN A 623 -17.45 19.68 8.78
C GLN A 623 -18.29 20.82 8.20
N ILE A 624 -18.36 21.97 8.87
CA ILE A 624 -19.20 23.09 8.41
C ILE A 624 -18.66 23.70 7.12
N HIS A 625 -17.36 24.00 7.02
CA HIS A 625 -16.80 24.52 5.77
C HIS A 625 -16.95 23.52 4.62
N LYS A 626 -16.75 22.22 4.89
CA LYS A 626 -17.02 21.16 3.92
C LYS A 626 -18.48 21.14 3.48
N ALA A 627 -19.41 21.14 4.42
CA ALA A 627 -20.83 21.02 4.13
C ALA A 627 -21.37 22.21 3.32
N THR A 628 -20.86 23.41 3.55
CA THR A 628 -21.33 24.65 2.91
C THR A 628 -20.55 25.01 1.63
N ALA A 629 -19.70 24.13 1.10
CA ALA A 629 -18.84 24.43 -0.04
C ALA A 629 -17.95 25.68 0.15
N ASP A 630 -17.60 26.02 1.40
CA ASP A 630 -16.80 27.21 1.73
C ASP A 630 -15.31 26.88 1.62
N ALA A 631 -14.85 26.68 0.38
CA ALA A 631 -13.44 26.36 0.11
C ALA A 631 -12.49 27.48 0.53
N GLU A 632 -12.89 28.74 0.38
CA GLU A 632 -11.98 29.85 0.67
C GLU A 632 -11.61 29.88 2.16
N ASN A 633 -12.59 29.84 3.06
CA ASN A 633 -12.29 29.86 4.49
C ASN A 633 -11.85 28.48 4.98
N GLY A 634 -12.43 27.40 4.45
CA GLY A 634 -12.05 26.03 4.80
C GLY A 634 -10.58 25.75 4.51
N VAL A 635 -10.07 26.11 3.32
CA VAL A 635 -8.66 25.93 2.97
C VAL A 635 -7.77 26.79 3.86
N LYS A 636 -8.08 28.08 4.06
CA LYS A 636 -7.32 28.96 4.97
C LYS A 636 -7.26 28.41 6.39
N PHE A 637 -8.38 27.91 6.90
CA PHE A 637 -8.48 27.27 8.20
C PHE A 637 -7.57 26.03 8.27
N TYR A 638 -7.65 25.14 7.29
CA TYR A 638 -6.86 23.92 7.29
C TYR A 638 -5.36 24.16 7.09
N GLU A 639 -4.99 25.13 6.26
CA GLU A 639 -3.60 25.57 6.06
C GLU A 639 -2.99 26.12 7.35
N LYS A 640 -3.77 26.81 8.20
CA LYS A 640 -3.32 27.26 9.52
C LYS A 640 -2.88 26.10 10.40
N TRP A 641 -3.61 24.99 10.40
CA TRP A 641 -3.31 23.81 11.22
C TRP A 641 -2.27 22.87 10.58
N THR A 642 -2.07 22.97 9.27
CA THR A 642 -1.08 22.14 8.54
C THR A 642 0.22 22.87 8.23
N GLY A 643 0.29 24.18 8.52
CA GLY A 643 1.51 24.97 8.42
C GLY A 643 2.52 24.56 9.49
N VAL A 644 3.71 24.13 9.07
CA VAL A 644 4.79 23.74 9.98
C VAL A 644 5.50 24.98 10.51
N PRO A 645 5.55 25.22 11.83
CA PRO A 645 6.26 26.36 12.39
C PRO A 645 7.76 26.33 12.04
N GLU A 646 8.37 27.47 11.71
CA GLU A 646 9.80 27.54 11.36
C GLU A 646 10.70 26.99 12.49
N GLY A 647 10.30 27.21 13.75
CA GLY A 647 11.02 26.67 14.91
C GLY A 647 11.00 25.14 15.03
N TRP A 648 10.16 24.44 14.27
CA TRP A 648 10.06 22.97 14.29
C TRP A 648 10.94 22.31 13.23
N MET A 649 11.67 23.07 12.41
CA MET A 649 12.60 22.48 11.44
C MET A 649 13.67 21.60 12.13
N GLY A 650 14.15 22.01 13.31
CA GLY A 650 15.05 21.17 14.11
C GLY A 650 14.40 19.87 14.60
N TRP A 651 13.08 19.87 14.86
CA TRP A 651 12.36 18.65 15.20
C TRP A 651 12.20 17.74 13.98
N ARG A 652 11.97 18.30 12.79
CA ARG A 652 11.95 17.55 11.53
C ARG A 652 13.28 16.86 11.27
N ASP A 653 14.39 17.56 11.46
CA ASP A 653 15.73 16.98 11.29
C ASP A 653 15.96 15.80 12.24
N ILE A 654 15.50 15.92 13.50
CA ILE A 654 15.50 14.80 14.45
C ILE A 654 14.62 13.66 13.94
N VAL A 655 13.37 13.93 13.55
CA VAL A 655 12.44 12.90 13.02
C VAL A 655 13.06 12.12 11.86
N ILE A 656 13.69 12.82 10.91
CA ILE A 656 14.38 12.19 9.77
C ILE A 656 15.60 11.39 10.23
N SER A 657 16.39 11.91 11.17
CA SER A 657 17.55 11.19 11.71
C SER A 657 17.19 9.92 12.48
N ARG A 658 15.95 9.84 12.99
CA ARG A 658 15.39 8.66 13.68
C ARG A 658 14.60 7.73 12.78
N LYS A 659 14.51 8.02 11.48
CA LYS A 659 13.83 7.17 10.50
C LYS A 659 14.46 5.78 10.52
N GLN A 660 13.61 4.76 10.61
CA GLN A 660 14.04 3.37 10.51
C GLN A 660 13.95 2.89 9.05
N PRO A 661 14.75 1.88 8.66
CA PRO A 661 14.53 1.18 7.41
C PRO A 661 13.09 0.70 7.31
N ARG A 662 12.58 0.64 6.08
CA ARG A 662 11.19 0.24 5.86
C ARG A 662 10.99 -1.23 6.26
N LYS A 663 9.83 -1.51 6.84
CA LYS A 663 9.43 -2.87 7.22
C LYS A 663 9.32 -3.76 5.98
N VAL A 664 9.73 -5.01 6.14
CA VAL A 664 9.57 -6.07 5.15
C VAL A 664 8.60 -7.10 5.72
N PHE A 665 7.65 -7.57 4.91
CA PHE A 665 6.55 -8.41 5.38
C PHE A 665 6.77 -9.87 5.01
N LEU A 666 6.98 -10.70 6.03
CA LEU A 666 7.10 -12.14 5.92
C LEU A 666 5.71 -12.77 5.74
N GLN A 667 5.42 -13.18 4.51
CA GLN A 667 4.17 -13.84 4.14
C GLN A 667 4.30 -15.37 4.26
N GLY A 668 3.25 -16.04 4.72
CA GLY A 668 3.17 -17.50 4.71
C GLY A 668 2.93 -18.06 3.30
N ASN A 669 3.08 -19.38 3.16
CA ASN A 669 2.75 -20.09 1.91
C ASN A 669 1.66 -21.12 2.17
N THR A 670 0.74 -21.28 1.23
CA THR A 670 -0.26 -22.35 1.26
C THR A 670 0.20 -23.55 0.43
N ARG A 671 0.02 -24.76 0.95
CA ARG A 671 0.34 -26.01 0.26
C ARG A 671 -0.77 -27.03 0.43
N VAL A 672 -0.91 -27.94 -0.53
CA VAL A 672 -1.80 -29.09 -0.41
C VAL A 672 -1.02 -30.21 0.29
N ASP A 673 -1.56 -30.75 1.39
CA ASP A 673 -1.00 -31.90 2.11
C ASP A 673 -1.28 -33.23 1.40
N GLU A 674 -0.74 -34.33 1.92
CA GLU A 674 -0.92 -35.68 1.35
C GLU A 674 -2.39 -36.15 1.35
N GLU A 675 -3.22 -35.54 2.19
CA GLU A 675 -4.66 -35.82 2.32
C GLU A 675 -5.52 -34.91 1.41
N GLY A 676 -4.89 -34.02 0.63
CA GLY A 676 -5.57 -33.11 -0.28
C GLY A 676 -6.16 -31.86 0.38
N ARG A 677 -5.78 -31.56 1.63
CA ARG A 677 -6.19 -30.35 2.36
C ARG A 677 -5.16 -29.24 2.20
N VAL A 678 -5.62 -28.00 2.18
CA VAL A 678 -4.72 -26.84 2.16
C VAL A 678 -4.26 -26.51 3.56
N VAL A 679 -2.95 -26.42 3.77
CA VAL A 679 -2.33 -25.98 5.01
C VAL A 679 -1.49 -24.73 4.79
N LEU A 680 -1.50 -23.83 5.77
CA LEU A 680 -0.64 -22.64 5.81
C LEU A 680 0.69 -23.00 6.49
N LYS A 681 1.80 -22.76 5.81
CA LYS A 681 3.15 -22.76 6.37
C LYS A 681 3.54 -21.33 6.72
N GLU A 682 3.80 -21.09 8.00
CA GLU A 682 4.45 -19.86 8.48
C GLU A 682 5.95 -20.09 8.63
N TYR A 683 6.71 -18.99 8.54
CA TYR A 683 8.17 -18.99 8.55
C TYR A 683 8.70 -18.27 9.78
N GLU A 684 9.88 -18.65 10.25
CA GLU A 684 10.56 -17.98 11.37
C GLU A 684 10.87 -16.51 11.01
N VAL A 685 10.66 -15.59 11.96
CA VAL A 685 10.93 -14.17 11.73
C VAL A 685 12.44 -13.95 11.75
N GLY A 686 13.02 -13.79 10.57
CA GLY A 686 14.45 -13.58 10.37
C GLY A 686 14.81 -13.61 8.89
N LEU A 687 16.06 -13.30 8.55
CA LEU A 687 16.52 -13.28 7.16
C LEU A 687 16.38 -14.65 6.50
N GLU A 688 16.75 -15.73 7.21
CA GLU A 688 16.67 -17.10 6.69
C GLU A 688 15.23 -17.53 6.45
N GLY A 689 14.32 -17.31 7.41
CA GLY A 689 12.90 -17.62 7.23
C GLY A 689 12.23 -16.76 6.15
N PHE A 690 12.69 -15.52 5.95
CA PHE A 690 12.25 -14.69 4.83
C PHE A 690 12.67 -15.28 3.49
N ILE A 691 13.94 -15.66 3.35
CA ILE A 691 14.45 -16.31 2.13
C ILE A 691 13.76 -17.66 1.90
N GLU A 692 13.57 -18.47 2.94
CA GLU A 692 12.83 -19.74 2.89
C GLU A 692 11.42 -19.54 2.31
N SER A 693 10.73 -18.48 2.73
CA SER A 693 9.38 -18.17 2.24
C SER A 693 9.33 -17.95 0.73
N PHE A 694 10.38 -17.37 0.14
CA PHE A 694 10.49 -17.18 -1.31
C PHE A 694 10.96 -18.44 -2.02
N VAL A 695 11.93 -19.17 -1.46
CA VAL A 695 12.42 -20.44 -2.03
C VAL A 695 11.27 -21.43 -2.19
N GLU A 696 10.46 -21.63 -1.16
CA GLU A 696 9.34 -22.57 -1.21
C GLU A 696 8.12 -22.05 -1.98
N ARG A 697 8.09 -20.75 -2.29
CA ARG A 697 7.06 -20.12 -3.12
C ARG A 697 7.39 -20.22 -4.61
N ALA A 698 8.68 -20.19 -4.94
CA ALA A 698 9.15 -20.34 -6.31
C ALA A 698 8.77 -21.73 -6.85
N ARG A 699 8.26 -21.74 -8.08
CA ARG A 699 7.82 -22.93 -8.79
C ARG A 699 8.74 -23.19 -9.98
#